data_AF-A0A202DX89-F1
#
_entry.id   AF-A0A202DX89-F1
#
_cell.length_a   1.000
_cell.length_b   1.000
_cell.length_c   1.000
_cell.angle_alpha   90.00
_cell.angle_beta   90.00
_cell.angle_gamma   90.00
#
_symmetry.space_group_name_H-M   'P 1'
#
loop_
_entity.id
_entity.type
_entity.pdbx_description
1 polymer ?
#
loop_
_entity_poly.entity_id
_entity_poly.type
_entity_poly.pdbx_seq_one_letter_code
_entity_poly.pdbx_strand_id
1 'polypeptide(L)'
;EDSSGNRIGTDGDGTSDVLERNVISGNTKSGILVQNSPSTGNTIAGNYIGVGADGSGDQGNGTHGIWLLNSAADNTIGGASNNTVNVIAYNGDAASEYGVFVDDAATDQNRILRNQFFSNQNEGIKLAGDGANDDKVAPGIVAQYSNGASLNIAGTTEFPSDLIQLFDASADNEGETYLGEDTADANGNWTITISAPYISASNVLVATAQSTLNNSSEFSISPFTLVAAEDAPLAPENVGPSVYVGGSNSFEPKPVLSFVLDETGANNLAYQIQIDDDEDYSSPVVDYTSALQVQGAATFTVGQAEGSGSYTIGYQHLSLYYAGYYWRVRAIDEDGNKSDYKNALGASPALNIRTLTVTKTNDEDDSTCDLSCSMRDALTVANSATHPQIRVNFDITSCYGSTCTISPGSALPALTKHGVTIDGYSQSGAVANTADWPNSLNGTLHMVIDGVSAGAGAEGIDLDGASNSTIKGLVINNFGGEGIYVHGGGTNIRIEGNYIGVWFEGTSDKGNTGSGVYIDDSSGNYVGTDGDGSGDAAERNLIAGNSAYGIRASGTTTQISGNFIGVTYEGSVAISSGGDGIYIDSSYNIIGTDNDGGVDSTEGNIISSHVGSGIYITGAAATANTIAGNYIGVGFDGSLDLGNGLHGIWILNAANDNTIGGIASDTVNIVAHNGNA
;
A
#
# COMPACT_ATOMS: atom_id res chain seq x y z
N GLU A 1 0.89 28.28 -62.15
CA GLU A 1 0.69 29.72 -61.91
C GLU A 1 -0.80 29.99 -61.83
N ASP A 2 -1.25 30.81 -60.88
CA ASP A 2 -2.66 31.23 -60.69
C ASP A 2 -3.65 30.05 -60.71
N SER A 3 -3.20 28.90 -60.22
CA SER A 3 -3.86 27.61 -60.38
C SER A 3 -4.26 27.07 -59.01
N SER A 4 -5.54 26.80 -58.80
CA SER A 4 -6.08 26.24 -57.56
C SER A 4 -6.76 24.88 -57.77
N GLY A 5 -6.74 24.03 -56.74
CA GLY A 5 -7.44 22.74 -56.72
C GLY A 5 -6.86 21.67 -57.66
N ASN A 6 -5.61 21.82 -58.10
CA ASN A 6 -4.97 20.86 -59.01
C ASN A 6 -4.38 19.69 -58.25
N ARG A 7 -4.29 18.54 -58.92
CA ARG A 7 -3.65 17.34 -58.38
C ARG A 7 -2.52 16.88 -59.29
N ILE A 8 -1.35 16.64 -58.70
CA ILE A 8 -0.20 16.02 -59.36
C ILE A 8 0.09 14.72 -58.62
N GLY A 9 -0.21 13.60 -59.27
CA GLY A 9 -0.07 12.25 -58.72
C GLY A 9 -1.38 11.69 -58.18
N THR A 10 -1.30 10.85 -57.15
CA THR A 10 -2.44 10.06 -56.67
C THR A 10 -3.51 10.92 -55.98
N ASP A 11 -4.76 10.49 -56.06
CA ASP A 11 -5.85 11.07 -55.27
C ASP A 11 -5.99 10.47 -53.86
N GLY A 12 -5.26 9.38 -53.58
CA GLY A 12 -5.21 8.73 -52.29
C GLY A 12 -6.52 8.04 -51.89
N ASP A 13 -7.38 7.68 -52.85
CA ASP A 13 -8.64 6.99 -52.59
C ASP A 13 -8.47 5.50 -52.23
N GLY A 14 -7.24 4.98 -52.32
CA GLY A 14 -6.87 3.61 -52.01
C GLY A 14 -6.98 2.65 -53.20
N THR A 15 -7.38 3.14 -54.37
CA THR A 15 -7.57 2.37 -55.59
C THR A 15 -6.52 2.73 -56.62
N SER A 16 -5.56 1.83 -56.83
CA SER A 16 -4.50 2.00 -57.84
C SER A 16 -3.57 3.19 -57.61
N ASP A 17 -3.54 3.81 -56.42
CA ASP A 17 -2.69 4.96 -56.09
C ASP A 17 -1.22 4.83 -56.56
N VAL A 18 -0.63 3.63 -56.44
CA VAL A 18 0.75 3.34 -56.88
C VAL A 18 0.92 3.50 -58.40
N LEU A 19 -0.11 3.22 -59.19
CA LEU A 19 -0.13 3.38 -60.64
C LEU A 19 -0.37 4.83 -61.10
N GLU A 20 -0.87 5.69 -60.20
CA GLU A 20 -1.14 7.11 -60.48
C GLU A 20 0.10 8.00 -60.32
N ARG A 21 1.19 7.42 -59.81
CA ARG A 21 2.47 8.07 -59.58
C ARG A 21 3.07 8.66 -60.86
N ASN A 22 3.58 9.89 -60.75
CA ASN A 22 4.45 10.48 -61.77
C ASN A 22 5.93 10.33 -61.42
N VAL A 23 6.78 10.37 -62.44
CA VAL A 23 8.24 10.52 -62.32
C VAL A 23 8.63 11.87 -62.91
N ILE A 24 9.15 12.78 -62.09
CA ILE A 24 9.39 14.19 -62.41
C ILE A 24 10.86 14.50 -62.12
N SER A 25 11.70 14.27 -63.13
CA SER A 25 13.15 14.12 -62.95
C SER A 25 13.92 14.61 -64.19
N GLY A 26 15.18 15.00 -64.02
CA GLY A 26 16.08 15.44 -65.10
C GLY A 26 15.73 16.80 -65.71
N ASN A 27 14.94 17.62 -65.04
CA ASN A 27 14.64 18.98 -65.49
C ASN A 27 15.85 19.90 -65.24
N THR A 28 16.07 20.90 -66.09
CA THR A 28 17.14 21.91 -65.90
C THR A 28 16.78 23.00 -64.87
N LYS A 29 15.57 22.94 -64.31
CA LYS A 29 15.04 23.81 -63.26
C LYS A 29 14.30 22.95 -62.25
N SER A 30 13.37 23.51 -61.47
CA SER A 30 12.64 22.77 -60.46
C SER A 30 11.74 21.70 -61.08
N GLY A 31 11.52 20.60 -60.37
CA GLY A 31 10.60 19.55 -60.83
C GLY A 31 9.15 20.04 -60.90
N ILE A 32 8.69 20.70 -59.83
CA ILE A 32 7.36 21.30 -59.74
C ILE A 32 7.47 22.74 -59.20
N LEU A 33 6.80 23.68 -59.87
CA LEU A 33 6.73 25.09 -59.46
C LEU A 33 5.27 25.50 -59.22
N VAL A 34 4.96 25.98 -58.02
CA VAL A 34 3.65 26.54 -57.65
C VAL A 34 3.87 28.01 -57.30
N GLN A 35 3.26 28.92 -58.05
CA GLN A 35 3.51 30.35 -57.88
C GLN A 35 2.34 31.23 -58.26
N ASN A 36 2.38 32.46 -57.72
CA ASN A 36 1.45 33.57 -57.95
C ASN A 36 0.08 33.37 -57.29
N SER A 37 -0.51 34.47 -56.83
CA SER A 37 -1.83 34.45 -56.20
C SER A 37 -2.96 34.57 -57.23
N PRO A 38 -3.99 33.70 -57.19
CA PRO A 38 -4.19 32.61 -56.23
C PRO A 38 -3.62 31.27 -56.74
N SER A 39 -2.74 30.65 -55.96
CA SER A 39 -2.36 29.25 -56.14
C SER A 39 -2.60 28.48 -54.86
N THR A 40 -3.83 27.95 -54.71
CA THR A 40 -4.32 27.35 -53.46
C THR A 40 -5.02 26.01 -53.62
N GLY A 41 -5.01 25.19 -52.58
CA GLY A 41 -5.69 23.89 -52.57
C GLY A 41 -5.11 22.88 -53.56
N ASN A 42 -3.87 23.07 -54.03
CA ASN A 42 -3.22 22.10 -54.90
C ASN A 42 -2.65 20.93 -54.07
N THR A 43 -2.67 19.73 -54.63
CA THR A 43 -2.14 18.51 -53.99
C THR A 43 -1.07 17.87 -54.87
N ILE A 44 0.11 17.68 -54.31
CA ILE A 44 1.23 16.96 -54.93
C ILE A 44 1.43 15.70 -54.09
N ALA A 45 1.03 14.53 -54.58
CA ALA A 45 1.01 13.30 -53.77
C ALA A 45 1.47 12.07 -54.56
N GLY A 46 2.22 11.18 -53.91
CA GLY A 46 2.60 9.88 -54.45
C GLY A 46 3.62 9.90 -55.58
N ASN A 47 4.30 11.02 -55.84
CA ASN A 47 5.22 11.19 -56.98
C ASN A 47 6.68 10.80 -56.65
N TYR A 48 7.45 10.50 -57.68
CA TYR A 48 8.92 10.40 -57.66
C TYR A 48 9.50 11.68 -58.28
N ILE A 49 10.29 12.43 -57.50
CA ILE A 49 10.79 13.76 -57.87
C ILE A 49 12.31 13.79 -57.70
N GLY A 50 13.03 13.87 -58.81
CA GLY A 50 14.50 13.82 -58.86
C GLY A 50 15.08 12.40 -58.82
N VAL A 51 14.22 11.36 -58.81
CA VAL A 51 14.62 9.95 -58.92
C VAL A 51 14.07 9.29 -60.18
N GLY A 52 14.65 8.17 -60.60
CA GLY A 52 14.15 7.34 -61.69
C GLY A 52 12.82 6.65 -61.37
N ALA A 53 12.26 5.94 -62.35
CA ALA A 53 11.03 5.16 -62.18
C ALA A 53 11.15 4.00 -61.18
N ASP A 54 12.37 3.65 -60.78
CA ASP A 54 12.68 2.71 -59.71
C ASP A 54 12.57 3.33 -58.30
N GLY A 55 12.38 4.65 -58.21
CA GLY A 55 12.25 5.39 -56.95
C GLY A 55 13.59 5.67 -56.26
N SER A 56 14.73 5.37 -56.87
CA SER A 56 16.04 5.49 -56.20
C SER A 56 17.20 5.91 -57.09
N GLY A 57 17.13 5.72 -58.40
CA GLY A 57 18.19 6.15 -59.32
C GLY A 57 18.27 7.67 -59.42
N ASP A 58 19.44 8.26 -59.24
CA ASP A 58 19.66 9.70 -59.37
C ASP A 58 19.29 10.21 -60.77
N GLN A 59 18.26 11.06 -60.81
CA GLN A 59 17.85 11.83 -61.98
C GLN A 59 17.43 13.22 -61.50
N GLY A 60 18.26 13.86 -60.68
CA GLY A 60 17.99 15.14 -60.05
C GLY A 60 17.41 16.22 -60.97
N ASN A 61 16.55 17.06 -60.42
CA ASN A 61 16.16 18.32 -61.06
C ASN A 61 17.22 19.40 -60.76
N GLY A 62 17.51 20.29 -61.71
CA GLY A 62 18.63 21.24 -61.63
C GLY A 62 18.45 22.42 -60.68
N THR A 63 17.35 22.49 -59.93
CA THR A 63 17.19 23.39 -58.77
C THR A 63 16.36 22.63 -57.71
N HIS A 64 15.34 23.21 -57.10
CA HIS A 64 14.50 22.52 -56.11
C HIS A 64 13.68 21.34 -56.69
N GLY A 65 13.34 20.35 -55.87
CA GLY A 65 12.36 19.33 -56.26
C GLY A 65 10.98 19.96 -56.47
N ILE A 66 10.52 20.69 -55.45
CA ILE A 66 9.28 21.47 -55.47
C ILE A 66 9.57 22.88 -54.95
N TRP A 67 9.09 23.90 -55.65
CA TRP A 67 9.26 25.30 -55.23
C TRP A 67 7.89 26.02 -55.15
N LEU A 68 7.62 26.62 -54.00
CA LEU A 68 6.45 27.44 -53.72
C LEU A 68 6.90 28.89 -53.49
N LEU A 69 6.31 29.84 -54.22
CA LEU A 69 6.67 31.26 -54.12
C LEU A 69 5.53 32.20 -54.55
N ASN A 70 5.73 33.50 -54.31
CA ASN A 70 4.81 34.57 -54.74
C ASN A 70 3.36 34.33 -54.27
N SER A 71 3.19 34.12 -52.96
CA SER A 71 1.88 33.93 -52.32
C SER A 71 1.10 32.67 -52.74
N ALA A 72 1.82 31.56 -52.96
CA ALA A 72 1.19 30.24 -53.13
C ALA A 72 0.84 29.67 -51.75
N ALA A 73 -0.44 29.62 -51.40
CA ALA A 73 -0.90 29.29 -50.05
C ALA A 73 -1.83 28.08 -50.00
N ASP A 74 -2.01 27.44 -48.84
CA ASP A 74 -2.96 26.33 -48.65
C ASP A 74 -2.78 25.16 -49.64
N ASN A 75 -1.53 24.79 -49.94
CA ASN A 75 -1.22 23.63 -50.77
C ASN A 75 -0.78 22.44 -49.91
N THR A 76 -0.92 21.23 -50.42
CA THR A 76 -0.52 19.99 -49.75
C THR A 76 0.51 19.25 -50.58
N ILE A 77 1.68 18.98 -50.00
CA ILE A 77 2.71 18.11 -50.53
C ILE A 77 2.74 16.84 -49.67
N GLY A 78 2.36 15.72 -50.25
CA GLY A 78 2.22 14.43 -49.58
C GLY A 78 0.79 14.20 -49.09
N GLY A 79 0.64 13.49 -47.98
CA GLY A 79 -0.67 13.22 -47.39
C GLY A 79 -0.64 12.25 -46.21
N ALA A 80 -1.82 11.90 -45.71
CA ALA A 80 -2.01 11.11 -44.49
C ALA A 80 -2.01 9.58 -44.73
N SER A 81 -1.68 9.11 -45.94
CA SER A 81 -1.57 7.67 -46.25
C SER A 81 -0.23 7.35 -46.92
N ASN A 82 0.25 6.11 -46.75
CA ASN A 82 1.53 5.68 -47.31
C ASN A 82 1.59 5.80 -48.84
N ASN A 83 0.45 5.75 -49.53
CA ASN A 83 0.40 5.86 -50.98
C ASN A 83 0.51 7.31 -51.47
N THR A 84 0.24 8.30 -50.61
CA THR A 84 0.35 9.73 -50.92
C THR A 84 1.75 10.30 -50.72
N VAL A 85 2.68 9.51 -50.20
CA VAL A 85 4.09 9.90 -49.96
C VAL A 85 4.80 10.21 -51.28
N ASN A 86 5.35 11.42 -51.41
CA ASN A 86 6.30 11.70 -52.48
C ASN A 86 7.71 11.24 -52.07
N VAL A 87 8.49 10.76 -53.03
CA VAL A 87 9.94 10.57 -52.91
C VAL A 87 10.63 11.75 -53.56
N ILE A 88 11.39 12.53 -52.79
CA ILE A 88 12.01 13.79 -53.21
C ILE A 88 13.51 13.72 -52.91
N ALA A 89 14.31 13.43 -53.93
CA ALA A 89 15.73 13.17 -53.75
C ALA A 89 16.58 13.68 -54.93
N TYR A 90 17.86 13.89 -54.69
CA TYR A 90 18.86 14.34 -55.67
C TYR A 90 18.56 15.68 -56.36
N ASN A 91 17.65 16.50 -55.81
CA ASN A 91 17.35 17.80 -56.41
C ASN A 91 18.40 18.84 -56.02
N GLY A 92 18.79 19.66 -57.00
CA GLY A 92 19.76 20.74 -56.88
C GLY A 92 21.15 20.36 -57.42
N ASP A 93 21.84 21.34 -57.99
CA ASP A 93 23.25 21.31 -58.36
C ASP A 93 24.08 22.47 -57.74
N ALA A 94 23.45 23.36 -56.96
CA ALA A 94 24.05 24.52 -56.32
C ALA A 94 23.76 24.66 -54.82
N ALA A 95 24.46 25.60 -54.18
CA ALA A 95 24.48 25.79 -52.71
C ALA A 95 23.19 26.39 -52.09
N SER A 96 22.11 26.56 -52.85
CA SER A 96 20.85 27.15 -52.35
C SER A 96 19.64 26.45 -52.95
N GLU A 97 19.74 25.14 -53.10
CA GLU A 97 18.75 24.29 -53.76
C GLU A 97 18.38 23.11 -52.87
N TYR A 98 17.09 22.79 -52.79
CA TYR A 98 16.48 22.05 -51.67
C TYR A 98 15.47 21.03 -52.21
N GLY A 99 15.07 20.04 -51.41
CA GLY A 99 14.00 19.12 -51.80
C GLY A 99 12.68 19.88 -52.06
N VAL A 100 12.20 20.58 -51.04
CA VAL A 100 11.07 21.52 -51.09
C VAL A 100 11.56 22.88 -50.60
N PHE A 101 11.32 23.93 -51.39
CA PHE A 101 11.60 25.31 -50.98
C PHE A 101 10.31 26.12 -50.93
N VAL A 102 10.07 26.78 -49.79
CA VAL A 102 8.95 27.71 -49.60
C VAL A 102 9.55 29.10 -49.39
N ASP A 103 9.21 30.00 -50.31
CA ASP A 103 9.77 31.34 -50.44
C ASP A 103 8.63 32.37 -50.50
N ASP A 104 8.90 33.63 -50.13
CA ASP A 104 7.93 34.72 -49.96
C ASP A 104 7.05 34.60 -48.71
N ALA A 105 6.99 35.70 -47.93
CA ALA A 105 6.24 35.81 -46.68
C ALA A 105 4.74 35.50 -46.78
N ALA A 106 4.13 35.63 -47.97
CA ALA A 106 2.72 35.34 -48.18
C ALA A 106 2.46 33.92 -48.73
N THR A 107 3.52 33.12 -48.92
CA THR A 107 3.45 31.70 -49.27
C THR A 107 3.30 30.89 -47.98
N ASP A 108 2.09 30.90 -47.42
CA ASP A 108 1.77 30.33 -46.10
C ASP A 108 0.76 29.18 -46.17
N GLN A 109 0.51 28.53 -45.03
CA GLN A 109 -0.47 27.46 -44.85
C GLN A 109 -0.21 26.23 -45.75
N ASN A 110 1.04 26.04 -46.19
CA ASN A 110 1.41 24.90 -47.03
C ASN A 110 1.84 23.71 -46.18
N ARG A 111 1.13 22.59 -46.34
CA ARG A 111 1.34 21.36 -45.59
C ARG A 111 2.33 20.47 -46.33
N ILE A 112 3.36 20.02 -45.63
CA ILE A 112 4.35 19.08 -46.14
C ILE A 112 4.30 17.87 -45.22
N LEU A 113 3.74 16.76 -45.72
CA LEU A 113 3.35 15.61 -44.90
C LEU A 113 3.95 14.30 -45.39
N ARG A 114 4.64 13.61 -44.48
CA ARG A 114 5.14 12.22 -44.62
C ARG A 114 5.99 11.93 -45.87
N ASN A 115 6.44 12.96 -46.59
CA ASN A 115 7.28 12.78 -47.78
C ASN A 115 8.64 12.18 -47.37
N GLN A 116 9.23 11.41 -48.28
CA GLN A 116 10.56 10.84 -48.14
C GLN A 116 11.58 11.75 -48.81
N PHE A 117 12.58 12.18 -48.06
CA PHE A 117 13.67 13.05 -48.50
C PHE A 117 15.02 12.40 -48.26
N PHE A 118 15.87 12.38 -49.29
CA PHE A 118 17.25 11.93 -49.15
C PHE A 118 18.13 12.47 -50.29
N SER A 119 19.42 12.64 -50.01
CA SER A 119 20.44 13.03 -51.00
C SER A 119 20.09 14.28 -51.83
N ASN A 120 19.26 15.21 -51.34
CA ASN A 120 19.15 16.51 -52.00
C ASN A 120 20.43 17.32 -51.76
N GLN A 121 20.69 18.32 -52.61
CA GLN A 121 21.94 19.07 -52.53
C GLN A 121 22.13 19.83 -51.20
N ASN A 122 21.03 20.23 -50.56
CA ASN A 122 20.96 20.82 -49.23
C ASN A 122 19.73 20.24 -48.48
N GLU A 123 19.08 20.99 -47.60
CA GLU A 123 17.95 20.52 -46.80
C GLU A 123 16.78 19.96 -47.63
N GLY A 124 16.11 18.94 -47.09
CA GLY A 124 14.92 18.36 -47.72
C GLY A 124 13.73 19.30 -47.72
N ILE A 125 13.58 20.12 -46.67
CA ILE A 125 12.58 21.18 -46.58
C ILE A 125 13.29 22.45 -46.12
N LYS A 126 13.13 23.53 -46.89
CA LYS A 126 13.65 24.84 -46.56
C LYS A 126 12.55 25.90 -46.58
N LEU A 127 12.49 26.70 -45.51
CA LEU A 127 11.75 27.95 -45.46
C LEU A 127 12.73 29.11 -45.65
N ALA A 128 12.36 30.13 -46.43
CA ALA A 128 13.25 31.24 -46.74
C ALA A 128 13.63 32.10 -45.51
N GLY A 129 12.90 31.98 -44.40
CA GLY A 129 13.12 32.76 -43.18
C GLY A 129 12.66 34.21 -43.29
N ASP A 130 11.75 34.48 -44.24
CA ASP A 130 11.16 35.79 -44.52
C ASP A 130 9.67 35.84 -44.14
N GLY A 131 9.14 34.82 -43.46
CA GLY A 131 7.73 34.63 -43.14
C GLY A 131 7.06 33.48 -43.91
N ALA A 132 7.75 32.83 -44.86
CA ALA A 132 7.24 31.65 -45.57
C ALA A 132 6.76 30.57 -44.57
N ASN A 133 5.54 30.07 -44.74
CA ASN A 133 4.89 29.18 -43.76
C ASN A 133 4.95 29.69 -42.30
N ASP A 134 4.83 31.01 -42.09
CA ASP A 134 4.97 31.68 -40.80
C ASP A 134 6.27 31.37 -40.05
N ASP A 135 7.35 31.07 -40.78
CA ASP A 135 8.64 30.64 -40.24
C ASP A 135 8.49 29.51 -39.20
N LYS A 136 7.58 28.56 -39.46
CA LYS A 136 7.20 27.53 -38.50
C LYS A 136 8.42 26.83 -37.91
N VAL A 137 8.58 26.99 -36.59
CA VAL A 137 9.70 26.41 -35.83
C VAL A 137 9.59 24.88 -35.79
N ALA A 138 10.72 24.21 -36.06
CA ALA A 138 10.84 22.76 -35.99
C ALA A 138 10.83 22.26 -34.53
N PRO A 139 10.28 21.07 -34.26
CA PRO A 139 10.23 20.51 -32.92
C PRO A 139 11.61 19.98 -32.49
N GLY A 140 11.85 19.92 -31.18
CA GLY A 140 13.04 19.30 -30.60
C GLY A 140 12.75 17.85 -30.17
N ILE A 141 13.69 16.95 -30.43
CA ILE A 141 13.70 15.59 -29.89
C ILE A 141 14.59 15.59 -28.65
N VAL A 142 14.08 15.15 -27.50
CA VAL A 142 14.77 15.34 -26.21
C VAL A 142 15.14 14.04 -25.51
N ALA A 143 14.40 12.96 -25.73
CA ALA A 143 14.62 11.70 -25.03
C ALA A 143 14.11 10.48 -25.81
N GLN A 144 14.66 9.33 -25.47
CA GLN A 144 14.17 8.01 -25.85
C GLN A 144 13.93 7.18 -24.59
N TYR A 145 12.92 6.30 -24.63
CA TYR A 145 12.60 5.39 -23.52
C TYR A 145 12.25 4.01 -24.06
N SER A 146 12.59 2.96 -23.31
CA SER A 146 12.18 1.60 -23.66
C SER A 146 10.67 1.43 -23.52
N ASN A 147 10.05 0.75 -24.49
CA ASN A 147 8.64 0.35 -24.47
C ASN A 147 8.52 -1.10 -24.96
N GLY A 148 9.11 -2.02 -24.19
CA GLY A 148 9.19 -3.44 -24.52
C GLY A 148 10.04 -3.66 -25.78
N ALA A 149 9.44 -4.17 -26.86
CA ALA A 149 10.12 -4.39 -28.14
C ALA A 149 10.19 -3.13 -29.02
N SER A 150 9.73 -1.98 -28.53
CA SER A 150 9.65 -0.69 -29.22
C SER A 150 10.33 0.40 -28.39
N LEU A 151 10.54 1.58 -28.98
CA LEU A 151 11.04 2.77 -28.29
C LEU A 151 10.00 3.87 -28.33
N ASN A 152 9.80 4.56 -27.21
CA ASN A 152 9.08 5.83 -27.19
C ASN A 152 10.08 6.97 -27.38
N ILE A 153 9.87 7.80 -28.39
CA ILE A 153 10.65 8.99 -28.68
C ILE A 153 9.85 10.20 -28.22
N ALA A 154 10.42 10.99 -27.31
CA ALA A 154 9.77 12.16 -26.76
C ALA A 154 10.49 13.44 -27.16
N GLY A 155 9.73 14.51 -27.25
CA GLY A 155 10.23 15.81 -27.63
C GLY A 155 9.32 16.95 -27.19
N THR A 156 9.71 18.15 -27.60
CA THR A 156 8.99 19.39 -27.32
C THR A 156 8.80 20.20 -28.61
N THR A 157 7.77 21.04 -28.63
CA THR A 157 7.56 22.09 -29.63
C THR A 157 7.14 23.38 -28.90
N GLU A 158 7.41 24.53 -29.50
CA GLU A 158 7.01 25.83 -28.95
C GLU A 158 5.47 26.02 -28.97
N PHE A 159 4.78 25.34 -29.87
CA PHE A 159 3.35 25.55 -30.10
C PHE A 159 2.51 24.32 -29.72
N PRO A 160 1.65 24.43 -28.69
CA PRO A 160 0.71 23.37 -28.32
C PRO A 160 -0.21 22.99 -29.48
N SER A 161 -0.61 21.71 -29.54
CA SER A 161 -1.50 21.15 -30.58
C SER A 161 -0.92 21.09 -32.00
N ASP A 162 0.37 21.36 -32.19
CA ASP A 162 1.04 21.03 -33.45
C ASP A 162 1.03 19.52 -33.70
N LEU A 163 0.85 19.11 -34.96
CA LEU A 163 1.09 17.74 -35.40
C LEU A 163 2.59 17.56 -35.65
N ILE A 164 3.21 16.63 -34.93
CA ILE A 164 4.63 16.30 -35.05
C ILE A 164 4.78 15.04 -35.88
N GLN A 165 5.66 15.07 -36.89
CA GLN A 165 5.98 13.89 -37.70
C GLN A 165 7.45 13.52 -37.49
N LEU A 166 7.71 12.26 -37.14
CA LEU A 166 9.03 11.72 -36.84
C LEU A 166 9.53 10.86 -38.00
N PHE A 167 10.81 11.01 -38.33
CA PHE A 167 11.47 10.32 -39.42
C PHE A 167 12.82 9.74 -38.98
N ASP A 168 13.17 8.58 -39.53
CA ASP A 168 14.56 8.13 -39.63
C ASP A 168 15.24 8.95 -40.73
N ALA A 169 16.40 9.49 -40.40
CA ALA A 169 17.09 10.47 -41.19
C ALA A 169 18.06 9.80 -42.17
N SER A 170 18.16 10.38 -43.37
CA SER A 170 19.23 10.05 -44.31
C SER A 170 20.59 10.49 -43.77
N ALA A 171 21.67 10.10 -44.47
CA ALA A 171 23.04 10.49 -44.11
C ALA A 171 23.25 12.01 -44.03
N ASP A 172 22.42 12.80 -44.72
CA ASP A 172 22.48 14.26 -44.76
C ASP A 172 21.44 14.92 -43.81
N ASN A 173 20.86 14.13 -42.90
CA ASN A 173 19.85 14.52 -41.91
C ASN A 173 18.51 15.00 -42.49
N GLU A 174 18.10 14.45 -43.64
CA GLU A 174 16.76 14.66 -44.20
C GLU A 174 15.82 13.54 -43.76
N GLY A 175 14.51 13.78 -43.67
CA GLY A 175 13.55 12.73 -43.29
C GLY A 175 13.35 11.69 -44.39
N GLU A 176 14.11 10.59 -44.33
CA GLU A 176 14.09 9.53 -45.35
C GLU A 176 12.94 8.55 -45.12
N THR A 177 12.72 8.10 -43.88
CA THR A 177 11.64 7.16 -43.58
C THR A 177 10.73 7.71 -42.51
N TYR A 178 9.45 7.88 -42.83
CA TYR A 178 8.42 8.24 -41.85
C TYR A 178 8.21 7.11 -40.82
N LEU A 179 8.30 7.45 -39.53
CA LEU A 179 8.19 6.49 -38.43
C LEU A 179 6.89 6.60 -37.64
N GLY A 180 6.28 7.79 -37.60
CA GLY A 180 5.05 8.03 -36.85
C GLY A 180 4.77 9.52 -36.66
N GLU A 181 3.63 9.81 -36.04
CA GLU A 181 3.22 11.17 -35.71
C GLU A 181 2.45 11.19 -34.40
N ASP A 182 2.48 12.34 -33.72
CA ASP A 182 1.72 12.62 -32.50
C ASP A 182 1.32 14.10 -32.49
N THR A 183 0.26 14.45 -31.75
CA THR A 183 -0.16 15.85 -31.59
C THR A 183 0.32 16.36 -30.23
N ALA A 184 1.09 17.45 -30.23
CA ALA A 184 1.66 18.00 -29.01
C ALA A 184 0.58 18.44 -28.00
N ASP A 185 0.83 18.16 -26.72
CA ASP A 185 -0.08 18.49 -25.62
C ASP A 185 -0.14 20.01 -25.32
N ALA A 186 -0.90 20.39 -24.29
CA ALA A 186 -1.05 21.78 -23.88
C ALA A 186 0.27 22.48 -23.45
N ASN A 187 1.30 21.71 -23.12
CA ASN A 187 2.63 22.18 -22.75
C ASN A 187 3.64 22.08 -23.91
N GLY A 188 3.22 21.60 -25.07
CA GLY A 188 4.08 21.38 -26.23
C GLY A 188 4.87 20.07 -26.18
N ASN A 189 4.56 19.14 -25.27
CA ASN A 189 5.22 17.83 -25.24
C ASN A 189 4.55 16.86 -26.21
N TRP A 190 5.32 15.96 -26.80
CA TRP A 190 4.82 14.92 -27.70
C TRP A 190 5.58 13.61 -27.49
N THR A 191 4.98 12.48 -27.85
CA THR A 191 5.60 11.16 -27.76
C THR A 191 5.17 10.24 -28.90
N ILE A 192 6.14 9.72 -29.66
CA ILE A 192 5.92 8.82 -30.80
C ILE A 192 6.60 7.49 -30.52
N THR A 193 5.85 6.39 -30.62
CA THR A 193 6.38 5.03 -30.50
C THR A 193 6.91 4.53 -31.84
N ILE A 194 8.17 4.09 -31.86
CA ILE A 194 8.84 3.50 -33.03
C ILE A 194 9.23 2.05 -32.76
N SER A 195 9.38 1.24 -33.81
CA SER A 195 9.69 -0.18 -33.69
C SER A 195 10.78 -0.62 -34.67
N ALA A 196 11.32 -1.84 -34.49
CA ALA A 196 12.32 -2.40 -35.38
C ALA A 196 11.86 -2.35 -36.86
N PRO A 197 12.76 -2.06 -37.81
CA PRO A 197 14.22 -1.98 -37.67
C PRO A 197 14.78 -0.62 -37.23
N TYR A 198 13.93 0.41 -37.03
CA TYR A 198 14.36 1.80 -36.80
C TYR A 198 14.69 2.15 -35.34
N ILE A 199 14.99 1.13 -34.53
CA ILE A 199 15.36 1.25 -33.11
C ILE A 199 16.84 0.91 -32.90
N SER A 200 17.64 0.82 -33.97
CA SER A 200 19.08 0.59 -33.85
C SER A 200 19.76 1.84 -33.30
N ALA A 201 20.74 1.66 -32.43
CA ALA A 201 21.57 2.75 -31.88
C ALA A 201 22.42 3.52 -32.94
N SER A 202 22.26 3.18 -34.22
CA SER A 202 22.83 3.89 -35.36
C SER A 202 21.81 4.76 -36.10
N ASN A 203 20.51 4.59 -35.85
CA ASN A 203 19.48 5.40 -36.47
C ASN A 203 19.57 6.83 -35.95
N VAL A 204 19.33 7.78 -36.85
CA VAL A 204 19.35 9.21 -36.56
C VAL A 204 17.95 9.71 -36.84
N LEU A 205 17.35 10.43 -35.90
CA LEU A 205 15.97 10.89 -36.01
C LEU A 205 15.90 12.39 -36.29
N VAL A 206 14.96 12.77 -37.15
CA VAL A 206 14.56 14.16 -37.36
C VAL A 206 13.05 14.27 -37.33
N ALA A 207 12.54 15.45 -37.01
CA ALA A 207 11.10 15.69 -36.92
C ALA A 207 10.68 17.01 -37.56
N THR A 208 9.43 17.08 -38.03
CA THR A 208 8.76 18.31 -38.47
C THR A 208 7.53 18.59 -37.61
N ALA A 209 7.10 19.85 -37.56
CA ALA A 209 5.86 20.27 -36.91
C ALA A 209 4.93 20.93 -37.94
N GLN A 210 3.64 20.57 -37.90
CA GLN A 210 2.59 21.23 -38.65
C GLN A 210 1.65 21.95 -37.68
N SER A 211 1.47 23.25 -37.87
CA SER A 211 0.50 24.03 -37.10
C SER A 211 -0.95 23.66 -37.46
N THR A 212 -1.87 24.09 -36.60
CA THR A 212 -3.33 24.01 -36.85
C THR A 212 -3.79 24.88 -38.01
N LEU A 213 -2.97 25.84 -38.45
CA LEU A 213 -3.13 26.63 -39.66
C LEU A 213 -2.36 26.05 -40.84
N ASN A 214 -1.98 24.78 -40.80
CA ASN A 214 -1.39 24.06 -41.93
C ASN A 214 0.04 24.47 -42.35
N ASN A 215 0.70 25.37 -41.63
CA ASN A 215 2.13 25.66 -41.84
C ASN A 215 3.01 24.49 -41.36
N SER A 216 3.84 23.91 -42.24
CA SER A 216 4.87 22.92 -41.90
C SER A 216 6.26 23.55 -41.70
N SER A 217 7.00 23.07 -40.72
CA SER A 217 8.40 23.45 -40.45
C SER A 217 9.42 22.76 -41.38
N GLU A 218 10.66 23.24 -41.33
CA GLU A 218 11.85 22.45 -41.71
C GLU A 218 12.01 21.21 -40.79
N PHE A 219 12.97 20.33 -41.10
CA PHE A 219 13.39 19.26 -40.19
C PHE A 219 14.16 19.82 -38.98
N SER A 220 14.07 19.13 -37.84
CA SER A 220 14.76 19.49 -36.60
C SER A 220 16.27 19.67 -36.79
N ILE A 221 16.80 20.84 -36.40
CA ILE A 221 18.20 21.25 -36.61
C ILE A 221 19.25 20.41 -35.87
N SER A 222 18.86 19.74 -34.78
CA SER A 222 19.72 18.86 -33.99
C SER A 222 19.21 17.44 -34.14
N PRO A 223 19.74 16.68 -35.11
CA PRO A 223 19.34 15.29 -35.31
C PRO A 223 19.63 14.48 -34.05
N PHE A 224 18.71 13.57 -33.70
CA PHE A 224 18.80 12.77 -32.49
C PHE A 224 19.30 11.36 -32.84
N THR A 225 20.56 11.06 -32.52
CA THR A 225 21.09 9.70 -32.68
C THR A 225 20.54 8.81 -31.57
N LEU A 226 19.85 7.73 -31.95
CA LEU A 226 19.40 6.74 -30.98
C LEU A 226 20.59 6.15 -30.24
N VAL A 227 20.44 5.94 -28.94
CA VAL A 227 21.38 5.13 -28.15
C VAL A 227 20.80 3.74 -27.94
N ALA A 228 21.62 2.77 -27.51
CA ALA A 228 21.08 1.48 -27.09
C ALA A 228 20.04 1.74 -26.01
N ALA A 229 18.84 1.17 -26.15
CA ALA A 229 17.86 1.21 -25.08
C ALA A 229 18.54 0.69 -23.81
N GLU A 230 18.52 1.45 -22.73
CA GLU A 230 18.75 0.82 -21.44
C GLU A 230 17.59 -0.17 -21.25
N ASP A 231 17.92 -1.44 -21.08
CA ASP A 231 16.90 -2.45 -20.80
C ASP A 231 16.24 -2.07 -19.47
N ALA A 232 14.91 -2.10 -19.42
CA ALA A 232 14.20 -1.88 -18.17
C ALA A 232 14.71 -2.83 -17.09
N PRO A 233 14.70 -2.42 -15.81
CA PRO A 233 15.18 -3.25 -14.73
C PRO A 233 14.37 -4.55 -14.63
N LEU A 234 14.98 -5.58 -14.05
CA LEU A 234 14.29 -6.85 -13.85
C LEU A 234 13.14 -6.65 -12.85
N ALA A 235 12.01 -7.34 -13.10
CA ALA A 235 10.91 -7.34 -12.15
C ALA A 235 11.39 -7.90 -10.80
N PRO A 236 11.02 -7.29 -9.67
CA PRO A 236 11.51 -7.71 -8.35
C PRO A 236 11.26 -9.20 -8.08
N GLU A 237 12.19 -9.84 -7.38
CA GLU A 237 12.09 -11.25 -7.00
C GLU A 237 11.97 -11.46 -5.48
N ASN A 238 11.78 -12.70 -5.04
CA ASN A 238 11.67 -13.08 -3.61
C ASN A 238 10.62 -12.26 -2.84
N VAL A 239 9.51 -11.98 -3.50
CA VAL A 239 8.38 -11.25 -2.93
C VAL A 239 7.81 -12.05 -1.75
N GLY A 240 7.77 -11.41 -0.58
CA GLY A 240 7.49 -12.05 0.70
C GLY A 240 7.28 -11.02 1.82
N PRO A 241 7.36 -11.44 3.09
CA PRO A 241 7.56 -12.81 3.57
C PRO A 241 6.41 -13.77 3.23
N SER A 242 6.66 -15.09 3.31
CA SER A 242 5.66 -16.14 3.01
C SER A 242 4.37 -16.03 3.83
N VAL A 243 4.39 -15.28 4.93
CA VAL A 243 3.22 -14.99 5.76
C VAL A 243 2.32 -13.89 5.19
N TYR A 244 2.72 -13.18 4.13
CA TYR A 244 1.88 -12.24 3.38
C TYR A 244 1.75 -12.66 1.92
N VAL A 245 1.98 -13.95 1.65
CA VAL A 245 1.99 -14.58 0.33
C VAL A 245 1.27 -15.92 0.46
N GLY A 246 0.24 -16.14 -0.32
CA GLY A 246 -0.52 -17.41 -0.38
C GLY A 246 -1.92 -17.38 0.22
N GLY A 247 -2.49 -16.22 0.56
CA GLY A 247 -3.72 -16.16 1.36
C GLY A 247 -3.46 -16.46 2.84
N SER A 248 -2.28 -16.07 3.32
CA SER A 248 -1.88 -16.22 4.70
C SER A 248 -2.65 -15.24 5.61
N ASN A 249 -2.88 -15.64 6.86
CA ASN A 249 -3.76 -14.96 7.81
C ASN A 249 -2.98 -14.33 8.95
N SER A 250 -1.90 -13.61 8.64
CA SER A 250 -1.15 -12.84 9.64
C SER A 250 -1.86 -11.54 9.96
N PHE A 251 -2.02 -11.28 11.26
CA PHE A 251 -2.45 -10.00 11.76
C PHE A 251 -1.22 -9.10 11.90
N GLU A 252 -1.01 -8.21 10.93
CA GLU A 252 -0.10 -7.09 11.07
C GLU A 252 -0.74 -5.91 10.32
N PRO A 253 -1.29 -4.89 11.02
CA PRO A 253 -1.93 -3.73 10.39
C PRO A 253 -0.93 -2.86 9.61
N LYS A 254 0.38 -3.06 9.84
CA LYS A 254 1.47 -2.40 9.11
C LYS A 254 2.47 -3.44 8.58
N PRO A 255 2.06 -4.31 7.63
CA PRO A 255 2.91 -5.42 7.22
C PRO A 255 4.21 -4.90 6.63
N VAL A 256 5.31 -5.58 6.97
CA VAL A 256 6.61 -5.37 6.35
C VAL A 256 6.71 -6.28 5.15
N LEU A 257 6.59 -5.70 3.97
CA LEU A 257 6.68 -6.37 2.68
C LEU A 257 8.15 -6.39 2.26
N SER A 258 8.65 -7.53 1.80
CA SER A 258 10.06 -7.72 1.41
C SER A 258 10.17 -8.25 -0.01
N PHE A 259 11.20 -7.80 -0.73
CA PHE A 259 11.50 -8.19 -2.11
C PHE A 259 12.97 -7.91 -2.43
N VAL A 260 13.43 -8.34 -3.60
CA VAL A 260 14.79 -8.09 -4.10
C VAL A 260 14.73 -7.31 -5.40
N LEU A 261 15.45 -6.19 -5.45
CA LEU A 261 15.68 -5.40 -6.66
C LEU A 261 16.97 -5.89 -7.34
N ASP A 262 16.91 -6.12 -8.65
CA ASP A 262 18.03 -6.63 -9.43
C ASP A 262 18.04 -6.03 -10.85
N GLU A 263 19.23 -5.84 -11.40
CA GLU A 263 19.43 -5.37 -12.77
C GLU A 263 20.76 -5.91 -13.33
N THR A 264 20.86 -6.03 -14.65
CA THR A 264 22.08 -6.54 -15.31
C THR A 264 23.29 -5.57 -15.27
N GLY A 265 23.15 -4.45 -14.54
CA GLY A 265 24.15 -3.39 -14.33
C GLY A 265 24.42 -3.09 -12.85
N ALA A 266 25.19 -2.02 -12.59
CA ALA A 266 25.49 -1.55 -11.23
C ALA A 266 24.77 -0.22 -10.94
N ASN A 267 23.51 -0.12 -11.38
CA ASN A 267 22.69 1.07 -11.24
C ASN A 267 21.98 1.09 -9.88
N ASN A 268 21.55 2.28 -9.45
CA ASN A 268 20.59 2.37 -8.37
C ASN A 268 19.17 2.19 -8.91
N LEU A 269 18.32 1.54 -8.12
CA LEU A 269 16.93 1.27 -8.45
C LEU A 269 16.02 1.88 -7.39
N ALA A 270 14.91 2.43 -7.81
CA ALA A 270 13.76 2.70 -6.97
C ALA A 270 12.75 1.55 -7.09
N TYR A 271 11.79 1.48 -6.16
CA TYR A 271 10.63 0.61 -6.29
C TYR A 271 9.34 1.41 -6.23
N GLN A 272 8.33 0.93 -6.94
CA GLN A 272 6.95 1.36 -6.74
C GLN A 272 6.13 0.18 -6.24
N ILE A 273 5.40 0.39 -5.15
CA ILE A 273 4.54 -0.61 -4.53
C ILE A 273 3.09 -0.15 -4.55
N GLN A 274 2.19 -1.08 -4.87
CA GLN A 274 0.75 -0.87 -4.82
C GLN A 274 0.10 -1.91 -3.94
N ILE A 275 -0.86 -1.47 -3.12
CA ILE A 275 -1.72 -2.31 -2.28
C ILE A 275 -3.16 -1.93 -2.59
N ASP A 276 -4.01 -2.92 -2.79
CA ASP A 276 -5.41 -2.74 -3.19
C ASP A 276 -6.29 -3.80 -2.50
N ASP A 277 -7.57 -3.50 -2.30
CA ASP A 277 -8.59 -4.47 -1.87
C ASP A 277 -9.25 -5.22 -3.06
N ASP A 278 -8.90 -4.85 -4.30
CA ASP A 278 -9.24 -5.58 -5.53
C ASP A 278 -8.00 -6.22 -6.20
N GLU A 279 -8.19 -7.33 -6.90
CA GLU A 279 -7.10 -8.05 -7.60
C GLU A 279 -6.63 -7.33 -8.88
N ASP A 280 -7.42 -6.40 -9.40
CA ASP A 280 -7.14 -5.67 -10.65
C ASP A 280 -6.28 -4.41 -10.47
N TYR A 281 -6.11 -3.96 -9.22
CA TYR A 281 -5.37 -2.75 -8.84
C TYR A 281 -5.86 -1.46 -9.52
N SER A 282 -7.16 -1.39 -9.85
CA SER A 282 -7.75 -0.23 -10.53
C SER A 282 -7.95 0.96 -9.60
N SER A 283 -8.02 0.75 -8.28
CA SER A 283 -8.26 1.78 -7.26
C SER A 283 -7.40 1.57 -6.00
N PRO A 284 -6.05 1.60 -6.13
CA PRO A 284 -5.17 1.20 -5.04
C PRO A 284 -5.32 2.08 -3.80
N VAL A 285 -5.32 1.45 -2.62
CA VAL A 285 -5.35 2.13 -1.32
C VAL A 285 -3.97 2.66 -0.91
N VAL A 286 -2.91 2.06 -1.45
CA VAL A 286 -1.53 2.54 -1.34
C VAL A 286 -0.91 2.52 -2.72
N ASP A 287 -0.28 3.64 -3.09
CA ASP A 287 0.64 3.74 -4.20
C ASP A 287 1.83 4.60 -3.73
N TYR A 288 2.97 3.94 -3.53
CA TYR A 288 4.19 4.56 -2.99
C TYR A 288 5.39 4.28 -3.89
N THR A 289 6.19 5.31 -4.14
CA THR A 289 7.44 5.22 -4.89
C THR A 289 8.61 5.62 -3.99
N SER A 290 9.66 4.78 -3.92
CA SER A 290 10.87 5.05 -3.15
C SER A 290 11.85 5.98 -3.87
N ALA A 291 12.85 6.50 -3.15
CA ALA A 291 14.06 7.00 -3.81
C ALA A 291 14.85 5.86 -4.47
N LEU A 292 15.77 6.25 -5.36
CA LEU A 292 16.84 5.38 -5.87
C LEU A 292 17.70 4.87 -4.71
N GLN A 293 18.00 3.58 -4.73
CA GLN A 293 18.86 2.89 -3.78
C GLN A 293 19.69 1.83 -4.48
N VAL A 294 20.77 1.38 -3.85
CA VAL A 294 21.59 0.30 -4.40
C VAL A 294 20.73 -0.97 -4.54
N GLN A 295 20.91 -1.70 -5.65
CA GLN A 295 20.25 -2.97 -5.87
C GLN A 295 20.47 -3.98 -4.72
N GLY A 296 19.52 -4.89 -4.52
CA GLY A 296 19.53 -5.87 -3.44
C GLY A 296 18.21 -5.97 -2.68
N ALA A 297 18.29 -6.47 -1.44
CA ALA A 297 17.11 -6.66 -0.59
C ALA A 297 16.48 -5.31 -0.20
N ALA A 298 15.17 -5.22 -0.38
CA ALA A 298 14.38 -4.04 -0.07
C ALA A 298 13.14 -4.43 0.75
N THR A 299 12.65 -3.46 1.52
CA THR A 299 11.42 -3.61 2.30
C THR A 299 10.56 -2.37 2.20
N PHE A 300 9.27 -2.56 2.42
CA PHE A 300 8.28 -1.51 2.58
C PHE A 300 7.37 -1.86 3.76
N THR A 301 7.24 -0.95 4.72
CA THR A 301 6.27 -1.07 5.81
C THR A 301 5.06 -0.22 5.48
N VAL A 302 3.86 -0.78 5.57
CA VAL A 302 2.64 0.02 5.34
C VAL A 302 2.54 1.17 6.34
N GLY A 303 2.28 2.37 5.83
CA GLY A 303 2.28 3.59 6.62
C GLY A 303 3.66 4.01 7.14
N GLN A 304 4.76 3.57 6.51
CA GLN A 304 6.08 4.12 6.80
C GLN A 304 6.12 5.63 6.55
N ALA A 305 7.03 6.33 7.22
CA ALA A 305 7.29 7.73 6.94
C ALA A 305 7.73 7.87 5.47
N GLU A 306 7.35 8.98 4.82
CA GLU A 306 7.72 9.23 3.42
C GLU A 306 9.23 9.16 3.20
N GLY A 307 10.03 9.55 4.20
CA GLY A 307 11.49 9.42 4.14
C GLY A 307 12.05 10.09 2.88
N SER A 308 12.66 9.29 2.00
CA SER A 308 13.15 9.72 0.68
C SER A 308 12.21 9.36 -0.49
N GLY A 309 11.06 8.74 -0.24
CA GLY A 309 10.03 8.44 -1.24
C GLY A 309 8.80 9.35 -1.12
N SER A 310 7.71 8.97 -1.79
CA SER A 310 6.46 9.73 -1.81
C SER A 310 5.24 8.84 -2.06
N TYR A 311 4.13 9.17 -1.40
CA TYR A 311 2.81 8.58 -1.68
C TYR A 311 2.12 9.34 -2.82
N THR A 312 1.64 8.60 -3.82
CA THR A 312 0.63 9.10 -4.77
C THR A 312 -0.77 8.83 -4.23
N ILE A 313 -0.96 7.67 -3.58
CA ILE A 313 -2.17 7.29 -2.83
C ILE A 313 -1.74 6.63 -1.52
N GLY A 314 -2.47 6.90 -0.42
CA GLY A 314 -2.06 6.52 0.94
C GLY A 314 -1.35 7.66 1.67
N TYR A 315 -0.83 7.39 2.87
CA TYR A 315 -0.14 8.38 3.71
C TYR A 315 0.69 7.72 4.81
N GLN A 316 1.64 8.47 5.39
CA GLN A 316 2.39 8.03 6.57
C GLN A 316 1.46 7.71 7.75
N HIS A 317 1.81 6.69 8.53
CA HIS A 317 1.00 6.13 9.63
C HIS A 317 -0.29 5.42 9.23
N LEU A 318 -0.59 5.27 7.92
CA LEU A 318 -1.68 4.42 7.44
C LEU A 318 -1.56 3.00 8.02
N SER A 319 -2.70 2.42 8.34
CA SER A 319 -2.84 1.03 8.75
C SER A 319 -3.96 0.39 7.90
N LEU A 320 -3.82 -0.89 7.59
CA LEU A 320 -4.80 -1.65 6.82
C LEU A 320 -5.85 -2.26 7.76
N TYR A 321 -7.14 -2.00 7.48
CA TYR A 321 -8.24 -2.42 8.37
C TYR A 321 -9.43 -3.07 7.64
N TYR A 322 -9.44 -3.05 6.30
CA TYR A 322 -10.61 -3.41 5.51
C TYR A 322 -10.30 -4.51 4.48
N ALA A 323 -10.91 -5.69 4.66
CA ALA A 323 -10.94 -6.77 3.65
C ALA A 323 -9.59 -7.42 3.29
N GLY A 324 -9.68 -8.33 2.31
CA GLY A 324 -8.60 -9.08 1.69
C GLY A 324 -7.70 -8.18 0.83
N TYR A 325 -6.49 -7.85 1.25
CA TYR A 325 -5.61 -7.00 0.41
C TYR A 325 -4.71 -7.79 -0.53
N TYR A 326 -4.50 -7.24 -1.73
CA TYR A 326 -3.53 -7.66 -2.74
C TYR A 326 -2.38 -6.66 -2.78
N TRP A 327 -1.17 -7.11 -3.11
CA TRP A 327 -0.03 -6.21 -3.30
C TRP A 327 0.89 -6.65 -4.44
N ARG A 328 1.49 -5.64 -5.09
CA ARG A 328 2.43 -5.81 -6.20
C ARG A 328 3.54 -4.76 -6.13
N VAL A 329 4.69 -5.08 -6.70
CA VAL A 329 5.88 -4.21 -6.70
C VAL A 329 6.58 -4.24 -8.05
N ARG A 330 7.16 -3.12 -8.48
CA ARG A 330 8.02 -3.01 -9.67
C ARG A 330 9.27 -2.20 -9.39
N ALA A 331 10.33 -2.43 -10.17
CA ALA A 331 11.57 -1.66 -10.14
C ALA A 331 11.51 -0.48 -11.12
N ILE A 332 12.25 0.59 -10.80
CA ILE A 332 12.42 1.79 -11.63
C ILE A 332 13.91 2.15 -11.62
N ASP A 333 14.53 2.33 -12.78
CA ASP A 333 15.95 2.73 -12.90
C ASP A 333 16.14 4.25 -12.76
N GLU A 334 17.39 4.71 -12.93
CA GLU A 334 17.76 6.13 -12.81
C GLU A 334 17.20 6.99 -13.95
N ASP A 335 16.93 6.38 -15.11
CA ASP A 335 16.34 7.02 -16.30
C ASP A 335 14.81 6.99 -16.29
N GLY A 336 14.21 6.30 -15.31
CA GLY A 336 12.78 6.20 -15.09
C GLY A 336 12.08 5.07 -15.85
N ASN A 337 12.83 4.17 -16.51
CA ASN A 337 12.22 2.97 -17.09
C ASN A 337 11.75 2.03 -15.99
N LYS A 338 10.67 1.30 -16.26
CA LYS A 338 9.95 0.53 -15.24
C LYS A 338 9.88 -0.93 -15.65
N SER A 339 10.15 -1.82 -14.71
CA SER A 339 9.88 -3.23 -14.89
C SER A 339 8.37 -3.50 -14.96
N ASP A 340 8.01 -4.70 -15.42
CA ASP A 340 6.68 -5.25 -15.15
C ASP A 340 6.43 -5.34 -13.63
N TYR A 341 5.16 -5.29 -13.23
CA TYR A 341 4.79 -5.56 -11.85
C TYR A 341 4.99 -7.03 -11.52
N LYS A 342 5.69 -7.28 -10.41
CA LYS A 342 5.66 -8.55 -9.71
C LYS A 342 4.54 -8.54 -8.68
N ASN A 343 3.51 -9.33 -8.93
CA ASN A 343 2.44 -9.55 -7.96
C ASN A 343 2.93 -10.53 -6.87
N ALA A 344 2.51 -10.31 -5.62
CA ALA A 344 2.79 -11.23 -4.54
C ALA A 344 2.10 -12.60 -4.69
N LEU A 345 0.99 -12.70 -5.45
CA LEU A 345 0.26 -13.95 -5.73
C LEU A 345 -0.66 -13.93 -6.98
N GLY A 346 -1.11 -15.14 -7.37
CA GLY A 346 -2.36 -15.39 -8.14
C GLY A 346 -3.65 -15.35 -7.28
N ALA A 347 -4.76 -15.94 -7.76
CA ALA A 347 -6.19 -15.77 -7.40
C ALA A 347 -6.72 -15.72 -5.93
N SER A 348 -5.93 -15.48 -4.88
CA SER A 348 -6.42 -15.30 -3.50
C SER A 348 -5.82 -14.06 -2.80
N PRO A 349 -6.60 -13.30 -2.00
CA PRO A 349 -6.12 -12.11 -1.30
C PRO A 349 -5.12 -12.47 -0.19
N ALA A 350 -4.08 -11.65 -0.02
CA ALA A 350 -2.90 -11.92 0.78
C ALA A 350 -3.02 -11.57 2.28
N LEU A 351 -4.06 -10.84 2.71
CA LEU A 351 -4.29 -10.38 4.09
C LEU A 351 -5.79 -10.46 4.45
N ASN A 352 -6.27 -11.42 5.26
CA ASN A 352 -7.72 -11.65 5.50
C ASN A 352 -8.18 -11.30 6.93
N ILE A 353 -8.91 -10.18 7.14
CA ILE A 353 -9.56 -9.83 8.42
C ILE A 353 -11.03 -9.44 8.19
N ARG A 354 -11.96 -9.93 9.05
CA ARG A 354 -13.35 -9.44 9.09
C ARG A 354 -13.64 -8.66 10.37
N THR A 355 -14.06 -7.42 10.23
CA THR A 355 -14.47 -6.55 11.35
C THR A 355 -15.99 -6.56 11.53
N LEU A 356 -16.43 -6.74 12.77
CA LEU A 356 -17.80 -6.66 13.26
C LEU A 356 -17.87 -5.46 14.21
N THR A 357 -18.67 -4.45 13.89
CA THR A 357 -18.71 -3.22 14.69
C THR A 357 -20.01 -3.18 15.48
N VAL A 358 -19.92 -3.26 16.80
CA VAL A 358 -21.03 -3.05 17.73
C VAL A 358 -21.39 -1.57 17.74
N THR A 359 -22.61 -1.24 17.34
CA THR A 359 -23.08 0.15 17.17
C THR A 359 -24.13 0.60 18.20
N LYS A 360 -24.63 -0.33 19.02
CA LYS A 360 -25.67 -0.06 20.03
C LYS A 360 -25.41 -0.81 21.35
N THR A 361 -25.89 -0.24 22.44
CA THR A 361 -25.85 -0.84 23.78
C THR A 361 -26.98 -1.82 24.05
N ASN A 362 -28.04 -1.81 23.24
CA ASN A 362 -29.17 -2.72 23.35
C ASN A 362 -28.70 -4.16 23.15
N ASP A 363 -29.10 -5.05 24.06
CA ASP A 363 -28.92 -6.49 23.92
C ASP A 363 -30.09 -7.09 23.13
N GLU A 364 -29.91 -7.20 21.82
CA GLU A 364 -30.86 -7.78 20.88
C GLU A 364 -30.18 -8.91 20.12
N ASP A 365 -30.94 -9.89 19.63
CA ASP A 365 -30.44 -10.93 18.72
C ASP A 365 -31.32 -10.92 17.48
N ASP A 366 -30.83 -10.32 16.40
CA ASP A 366 -31.40 -10.51 15.07
C ASP A 366 -30.54 -11.44 14.19
N SER A 367 -29.48 -11.99 14.79
CA SER A 367 -28.52 -12.90 14.19
C SER A 367 -27.76 -12.31 12.99
N THR A 368 -27.74 -10.98 12.86
CA THR A 368 -26.99 -10.24 11.85
C THR A 368 -26.23 -9.08 12.50
N CYS A 369 -25.04 -8.77 11.98
CA CYS A 369 -24.24 -7.64 12.45
C CYS A 369 -24.02 -6.72 11.25
N ASP A 370 -25.00 -5.85 11.01
CA ASP A 370 -25.05 -4.90 9.89
C ASP A 370 -24.88 -3.45 10.37
N LEU A 371 -25.75 -2.51 9.99
CA LEU A 371 -25.76 -1.13 10.51
C LEU A 371 -26.22 -1.05 11.98
N SER A 372 -26.93 -2.06 12.48
CA SER A 372 -27.52 -2.10 13.83
C SER A 372 -27.05 -3.33 14.60
N CYS A 373 -25.76 -3.39 14.96
CA CYS A 373 -25.17 -4.57 15.58
C CYS A 373 -25.03 -4.41 17.10
N SER A 374 -25.60 -5.34 17.87
CA SER A 374 -25.33 -5.48 19.30
C SER A 374 -24.10 -6.35 19.59
N MET A 375 -23.64 -6.38 20.84
CA MET A 375 -22.59 -7.32 21.26
C MET A 375 -22.99 -8.79 21.04
N ARG A 376 -24.26 -9.13 21.30
CA ARG A 376 -24.78 -10.49 21.09
C ARG A 376 -24.76 -10.85 19.62
N ASP A 377 -25.21 -9.96 18.74
CA ASP A 377 -25.15 -10.16 17.30
C ASP A 377 -23.70 -10.36 16.82
N ALA A 378 -22.77 -9.54 17.31
CA ALA A 378 -21.35 -9.64 16.95
C ALA A 378 -20.77 -11.01 17.33
N LEU A 379 -21.06 -11.53 18.54
CA LEU A 379 -20.59 -12.84 18.98
C LEU A 379 -21.25 -14.00 18.17
N THR A 380 -22.56 -13.93 17.94
CA THR A 380 -23.29 -14.90 17.10
C THR A 380 -22.73 -14.96 15.69
N VAL A 381 -22.46 -13.79 15.09
CA VAL A 381 -21.91 -13.68 13.75
C VAL A 381 -20.43 -14.07 13.70
N ALA A 382 -19.65 -13.80 14.75
CA ALA A 382 -18.27 -14.27 14.85
C ALA A 382 -18.20 -15.80 14.83
N ASN A 383 -19.05 -16.47 15.61
CA ASN A 383 -19.13 -17.94 15.68
C ASN A 383 -19.48 -18.61 14.35
N SER A 384 -20.28 -17.96 13.51
CA SER A 384 -20.69 -18.49 12.20
C SER A 384 -19.78 -18.05 11.04
N ALA A 385 -18.85 -17.13 11.27
CA ALA A 385 -18.00 -16.59 10.22
C ALA A 385 -16.97 -17.61 9.71
N THR A 386 -16.82 -17.69 8.39
CA THR A 386 -15.81 -18.54 7.73
C THR A 386 -14.40 -17.93 7.74
N HIS A 387 -14.27 -16.65 8.08
CA HIS A 387 -13.00 -15.93 8.07
C HIS A 387 -12.09 -16.45 9.19
N PRO A 388 -10.77 -16.57 8.95
CA PRO A 388 -9.82 -17.13 9.91
C PRO A 388 -9.58 -16.22 11.11
N GLN A 389 -9.74 -14.91 10.94
CA GLN A 389 -9.68 -13.93 12.02
C GLN A 389 -10.86 -12.96 11.98
N ILE A 390 -11.40 -12.64 13.15
CA ILE A 390 -12.52 -11.72 13.35
C ILE A 390 -12.11 -10.63 14.35
N ARG A 391 -12.42 -9.37 14.07
CA ARG A 391 -12.38 -8.30 15.07
C ARG A 391 -13.77 -7.87 15.45
N VAL A 392 -14.07 -7.82 16.75
CA VAL A 392 -15.27 -7.20 17.31
C VAL A 392 -14.85 -5.84 17.85
N ASN A 393 -15.24 -4.79 17.14
CA ASN A 393 -14.99 -3.39 17.49
C ASN A 393 -16.28 -2.75 18.05
N PHE A 394 -16.14 -1.57 18.64
CA PHE A 394 -17.22 -0.77 19.18
C PHE A 394 -17.17 0.62 18.55
N ASP A 395 -18.30 1.07 18.03
CA ASP A 395 -18.49 2.42 17.53
C ASP A 395 -19.89 2.94 17.91
N ILE A 396 -20.14 2.98 19.21
CA ILE A 396 -21.44 3.40 19.73
C ILE A 396 -21.46 4.93 19.83
N THR A 397 -21.97 5.56 18.79
CA THR A 397 -21.99 7.04 18.63
C THR A 397 -22.75 7.76 19.74
N SER A 398 -23.76 7.14 20.35
CA SER A 398 -24.57 7.75 21.41
C SER A 398 -23.82 7.98 22.72
N CYS A 399 -22.64 7.39 22.89
CA CYS A 399 -21.85 7.47 24.12
C CYS A 399 -20.40 7.93 23.89
N TYR A 400 -20.08 8.57 22.76
CA TYR A 400 -18.76 9.17 22.54
C TYR A 400 -18.33 10.11 23.68
N GLY A 401 -17.10 9.92 24.18
CA GLY A 401 -16.54 10.70 25.29
C GLY A 401 -17.19 10.42 26.65
N SER A 402 -17.95 9.34 26.76
CA SER A 402 -18.61 8.89 27.98
C SER A 402 -18.58 7.35 28.05
N THR A 403 -19.00 6.79 29.19
CA THR A 403 -19.07 5.35 29.36
C THR A 403 -20.26 4.76 28.59
N CYS A 404 -19.99 3.71 27.80
CA CYS A 404 -20.97 2.92 27.08
C CYS A 404 -21.25 1.62 27.84
N THR A 405 -22.43 1.47 28.40
CA THR A 405 -22.80 0.26 29.15
C THR A 405 -23.72 -0.64 28.33
N ILE A 406 -23.26 -1.85 28.03
CA ILE A 406 -24.05 -2.95 27.51
C ILE A 406 -24.52 -3.79 28.70
N SER A 407 -25.82 -4.03 28.80
CA SER A 407 -26.42 -4.84 29.87
C SER A 407 -27.13 -6.04 29.28
N PRO A 408 -26.46 -7.21 29.15
CA PRO A 408 -27.08 -8.40 28.59
C PRO A 408 -28.31 -8.83 29.41
N GLY A 409 -29.42 -9.15 28.73
CA GLY A 409 -30.66 -9.64 29.35
C GLY A 409 -30.64 -11.15 29.63
N SER A 410 -29.63 -11.85 29.12
CA SER A 410 -29.28 -13.24 29.40
C SER A 410 -27.78 -13.45 29.14
N ALA A 411 -27.23 -14.62 29.48
CA ALA A 411 -25.86 -14.99 29.10
C ALA A 411 -25.59 -14.66 27.62
N LEU A 412 -24.43 -14.04 27.34
CA LEU A 412 -23.97 -13.80 25.97
C LEU A 412 -23.61 -15.13 25.30
N PRO A 413 -23.65 -15.23 23.96
CA PRO A 413 -23.24 -16.45 23.28
C PRO A 413 -21.77 -16.78 23.56
N ALA A 414 -21.49 -18.01 24.00
CA ALA A 414 -20.12 -18.49 24.17
C ALA A 414 -19.34 -18.38 22.85
N LEU A 415 -18.10 -17.91 22.92
CA LEU A 415 -17.24 -17.75 21.77
C LEU A 415 -16.53 -19.08 21.49
N THR A 416 -16.91 -19.70 20.38
CA THR A 416 -16.35 -20.98 19.89
C THR A 416 -15.42 -20.78 18.70
N LYS A 417 -15.44 -19.58 18.11
CA LYS A 417 -14.58 -19.20 16.99
C LYS A 417 -13.15 -18.94 17.47
N HIS A 418 -12.19 -19.57 16.79
CA HIS A 418 -10.77 -19.22 16.93
C HIS A 418 -10.44 -17.92 16.18
N GLY A 419 -9.43 -17.17 16.63
CA GLY A 419 -8.93 -16.00 15.92
C GLY A 419 -9.74 -14.74 16.14
N VAL A 420 -10.38 -14.57 17.30
CA VAL A 420 -11.29 -13.43 17.54
C VAL A 420 -10.63 -12.42 18.48
N THR A 421 -10.50 -11.18 18.03
CA THR A 421 -10.15 -10.06 18.92
C THR A 421 -11.37 -9.24 19.26
N ILE A 422 -11.70 -9.11 20.54
CA ILE A 422 -12.69 -8.16 21.05
C ILE A 422 -11.94 -6.94 21.58
N ASP A 423 -12.13 -5.79 20.93
CA ASP A 423 -11.32 -4.59 21.14
C ASP A 423 -12.14 -3.42 21.68
N GLY A 424 -12.27 -3.32 23.00
CA GLY A 424 -12.94 -2.22 23.68
C GLY A 424 -12.26 -0.85 23.47
N TYR A 425 -10.97 -0.82 23.11
CA TYR A 425 -10.25 0.42 22.82
C TYR A 425 -10.66 1.04 21.47
N SER A 426 -11.36 0.29 20.61
CA SER A 426 -11.91 0.84 19.37
C SER A 426 -13.03 1.86 19.59
N GLN A 427 -13.67 1.87 20.76
CA GLN A 427 -14.67 2.87 21.10
C GLN A 427 -14.03 4.25 21.22
N SER A 428 -14.61 5.24 20.54
CA SER A 428 -14.14 6.63 20.56
C SER A 428 -13.98 7.17 21.99
N GLY A 429 -12.78 7.68 22.29
CA GLY A 429 -12.38 8.24 23.58
C GLY A 429 -11.62 7.25 24.48
N ALA A 430 -11.64 5.95 24.17
CA ALA A 430 -10.88 4.96 24.92
C ALA A 430 -9.38 5.08 24.60
N VAL A 431 -8.55 4.90 25.62
CA VAL A 431 -7.09 5.01 25.51
C VAL A 431 -6.46 3.88 26.32
N ALA A 432 -5.56 3.12 25.71
CA ALA A 432 -4.83 2.06 26.40
C ALA A 432 -3.87 2.62 27.44
N ASN A 433 -3.56 1.81 28.46
CA ASN A 433 -2.55 2.18 29.44
C ASN A 433 -1.18 2.33 28.77
N THR A 434 -0.44 3.37 29.18
CA THR A 434 0.93 3.65 28.74
C THR A 434 1.89 3.75 29.92
N ALA A 435 1.39 3.62 31.15
CA ALA A 435 2.22 3.71 32.35
C ALA A 435 3.05 2.44 32.55
N ASP A 436 4.37 2.60 32.60
CA ASP A 436 5.33 1.54 32.93
C ASP A 436 4.98 0.88 34.26
N TRP A 437 5.22 -0.42 34.36
CA TRP A 437 5.06 -1.14 35.62
C TRP A 437 6.09 -0.66 36.66
N PRO A 438 5.76 -0.58 37.97
CA PRO A 438 4.47 -0.85 38.60
C PRO A 438 3.58 0.40 38.75
N ASN A 439 3.76 1.46 37.96
CA ASN A 439 3.03 2.72 38.16
C ASN A 439 1.51 2.55 37.95
N SER A 440 0.76 3.47 38.56
CA SER A 440 -0.69 3.57 38.42
C SER A 440 -1.14 3.55 36.96
N LEU A 441 -2.22 2.83 36.68
CA LEU A 441 -2.83 2.76 35.36
C LEU A 441 -3.30 4.16 34.90
N ASN A 442 -3.07 4.50 33.64
CA ASN A 442 -3.49 5.79 33.06
C ASN A 442 -4.39 5.63 31.81
N GLY A 443 -4.80 4.39 31.51
CA GLY A 443 -5.76 4.09 30.46
C GLY A 443 -7.17 4.59 30.80
N THR A 444 -7.96 4.84 29.78
CA THR A 444 -9.39 5.17 29.89
C THR A 444 -10.18 4.14 29.11
N LEU A 445 -11.01 3.35 29.80
CA LEU A 445 -11.90 2.37 29.18
C LEU A 445 -13.32 2.93 29.16
N HIS A 446 -14.00 2.82 28.02
CA HIS A 446 -15.38 3.27 27.87
C HIS A 446 -16.39 2.15 27.73
N MET A 447 -15.95 0.95 27.33
CA MET A 447 -16.86 -0.17 27.10
C MET A 447 -17.07 -0.97 28.38
N VAL A 448 -18.27 -0.86 28.95
CA VAL A 448 -18.70 -1.66 30.11
C VAL A 448 -19.68 -2.72 29.66
N ILE A 449 -19.40 -3.96 30.03
CA ILE A 449 -20.32 -5.09 29.94
C ILE A 449 -20.78 -5.40 31.37
N ASP A 450 -22.02 -5.04 31.68
CA ASP A 450 -22.62 -5.15 33.01
C ASP A 450 -23.60 -6.33 33.07
N GLY A 451 -23.21 -7.37 33.79
CA GLY A 451 -23.91 -8.65 33.91
C GLY A 451 -25.09 -8.67 34.87
N VAL A 452 -25.48 -7.55 35.48
CA VAL A 452 -26.55 -7.51 36.51
C VAL A 452 -27.87 -8.14 36.07
N SER A 453 -28.15 -8.14 34.76
CA SER A 453 -29.37 -8.72 34.17
C SER A 453 -29.13 -10.02 33.38
N ALA A 454 -27.90 -10.52 33.30
CA ALA A 454 -27.54 -11.68 32.47
C ALA A 454 -28.04 -13.02 33.03
N GLY A 455 -28.41 -13.05 34.31
CA GLY A 455 -28.92 -14.24 35.00
C GLY A 455 -27.88 -14.89 35.92
N ALA A 456 -28.35 -15.79 36.79
CA ALA A 456 -27.48 -16.52 37.72
C ALA A 456 -26.56 -17.48 36.95
N GLY A 457 -25.28 -17.52 37.32
CA GLY A 457 -24.27 -18.35 36.66
C GLY A 457 -23.75 -17.76 35.34
N ALA A 458 -24.36 -16.72 34.77
CA ALA A 458 -23.92 -16.17 33.50
C ALA A 458 -22.53 -15.54 33.61
N GLU A 459 -21.69 -15.87 32.64
CA GLU A 459 -20.31 -15.45 32.47
C GLU A 459 -20.24 -14.13 31.67
N GLY A 460 -19.20 -13.33 31.89
CA GLY A 460 -19.01 -12.08 31.16
C GLY A 460 -18.61 -12.29 29.71
N ILE A 461 -17.41 -12.83 29.50
CA ILE A 461 -16.94 -13.32 28.21
C ILE A 461 -16.59 -14.80 28.38
N ASP A 462 -17.34 -15.65 27.69
CA ASP A 462 -17.16 -17.11 27.71
C ASP A 462 -16.45 -17.57 26.44
N LEU A 463 -15.32 -18.26 26.59
CA LEU A 463 -14.45 -18.78 25.53
C LEU A 463 -14.45 -20.32 25.62
N ASP A 464 -15.34 -20.95 24.86
CA ASP A 464 -15.53 -22.42 24.83
C ASP A 464 -14.76 -23.03 23.64
N GLY A 465 -13.55 -23.50 23.91
CA GLY A 465 -12.66 -24.12 22.91
C GLY A 465 -12.08 -23.14 21.89
N ALA A 466 -12.36 -21.84 22.00
CA ALA A 466 -11.72 -20.81 21.19
C ALA A 466 -10.21 -20.76 21.43
N SER A 467 -9.46 -20.43 20.38
CA SER A 467 -7.99 -20.29 20.44
C SER A 467 -7.55 -19.07 19.66
N ASN A 468 -6.36 -18.56 19.94
CA ASN A 468 -5.79 -17.40 19.23
C ASN A 468 -6.71 -16.16 19.30
N SER A 469 -7.36 -15.95 20.44
CA SER A 469 -8.33 -14.88 20.64
C SER A 469 -7.83 -13.90 21.69
N THR A 470 -8.14 -12.62 21.49
CA THR A 470 -7.70 -11.54 22.38
C THR A 470 -8.90 -10.78 22.91
N ILE A 471 -8.98 -10.59 24.22
CA ILE A 471 -10.00 -9.80 24.89
C ILE A 471 -9.29 -8.59 25.50
N LYS A 472 -9.61 -7.37 25.04
CA LYS A 472 -8.92 -6.17 25.53
C LYS A 472 -9.78 -4.91 25.63
N GLY A 473 -9.40 -4.03 26.55
CA GLY A 473 -10.00 -2.71 26.72
C GLY A 473 -11.45 -2.71 27.21
N LEU A 474 -11.89 -3.80 27.86
CA LEU A 474 -13.25 -3.96 28.38
C LEU A 474 -13.30 -3.80 29.89
N VAL A 475 -14.41 -3.25 30.37
CA VAL A 475 -14.82 -3.32 31.78
C VAL A 475 -15.87 -4.42 31.89
N ILE A 476 -15.65 -5.45 32.70
CA ILE A 476 -16.52 -6.63 32.81
C ILE A 476 -16.91 -6.84 34.27
N ASN A 477 -18.20 -6.69 34.60
CA ASN A 477 -18.62 -6.63 36.00
C ASN A 477 -20.06 -7.11 36.26
N ASN A 478 -20.40 -7.33 37.54
CA ASN A 478 -21.69 -7.80 38.06
C ASN A 478 -22.22 -9.11 37.43
N PHE A 479 -21.37 -9.97 36.86
CA PHE A 479 -21.81 -11.25 36.32
C PHE A 479 -22.10 -12.27 37.44
N GLY A 480 -23.11 -13.11 37.20
CA GLY A 480 -23.53 -14.18 38.10
C GLY A 480 -22.64 -15.43 38.06
N GLY A 481 -21.60 -15.42 37.22
CA GLY A 481 -20.53 -16.40 37.11
C GLY A 481 -19.16 -15.71 37.12
N GLU A 482 -18.25 -16.18 36.27
CA GLU A 482 -16.91 -15.62 36.10
C GLU A 482 -16.94 -14.34 35.24
N GLY A 483 -15.96 -13.44 35.43
CA GLY A 483 -15.80 -12.28 34.55
C GLY A 483 -15.40 -12.70 33.13
N ILE A 484 -14.27 -13.40 33.01
CA ILE A 484 -13.85 -14.08 31.77
C ILE A 484 -13.61 -15.55 32.08
N TYR A 485 -14.24 -16.42 31.30
CA TYR A 485 -14.12 -17.87 31.44
C TYR A 485 -13.50 -18.47 30.18
N VAL A 486 -12.41 -19.22 30.33
CA VAL A 486 -11.73 -19.91 29.24
C VAL A 486 -11.78 -21.40 29.53
N HIS A 487 -12.45 -22.17 28.67
CA HIS A 487 -12.58 -23.61 28.83
C HIS A 487 -12.61 -24.35 27.50
N GLY A 488 -12.83 -25.67 27.53
CA GLY A 488 -12.94 -26.48 26.31
C GLY A 488 -11.62 -26.72 25.59
N GLY A 489 -10.48 -26.48 26.26
CA GLY A 489 -9.13 -26.68 25.70
C GLY A 489 -8.63 -25.51 24.85
N GLY A 490 -9.16 -24.31 25.07
CA GLY A 490 -8.70 -23.09 24.40
C GLY A 490 -7.23 -22.79 24.67
N THR A 491 -6.54 -22.25 23.66
CA THR A 491 -5.09 -21.97 23.73
C THR A 491 -4.75 -20.65 23.06
N ASN A 492 -3.64 -20.03 23.48
CA ASN A 492 -3.22 -18.71 22.99
C ASN A 492 -4.35 -17.67 23.12
N ILE A 493 -5.07 -17.73 24.25
CA ILE A 493 -6.01 -16.70 24.66
C ILE A 493 -5.24 -15.61 25.37
N ARG A 494 -5.51 -14.37 24.99
CA ARG A 494 -4.88 -13.16 25.51
C ARG A 494 -5.91 -12.28 26.19
N ILE A 495 -5.77 -12.11 27.50
CA ILE A 495 -6.65 -11.26 28.31
C ILE A 495 -5.80 -10.06 28.74
N GLU A 496 -5.99 -8.92 28.09
CA GLU A 496 -5.05 -7.79 28.11
C GLU A 496 -5.77 -6.46 28.35
N GLY A 497 -5.30 -5.63 29.27
CA GLY A 497 -5.79 -4.25 29.41
C GLY A 497 -7.26 -4.13 29.83
N ASN A 498 -7.81 -5.11 30.54
CA ASN A 498 -9.22 -5.13 30.98
C ASN A 498 -9.38 -4.75 32.44
N TYR A 499 -10.56 -4.23 32.79
CA TYR A 499 -10.98 -3.96 34.17
C TYR A 499 -12.08 -4.97 34.56
N ILE A 500 -11.79 -5.89 35.48
CA ILE A 500 -12.65 -7.05 35.75
C ILE A 500 -13.08 -7.06 37.22
N GLY A 501 -14.39 -6.94 37.44
CA GLY A 501 -15.01 -6.87 38.77
C GLY A 501 -15.00 -5.48 39.41
N VAL A 502 -14.63 -4.44 38.65
CA VAL A 502 -14.69 -3.03 39.07
C VAL A 502 -15.49 -2.18 38.08
N TRP A 503 -15.88 -0.98 38.50
CA TRP A 503 -16.44 0.04 37.59
C TRP A 503 -15.33 0.68 36.73
N PHE A 504 -15.71 1.45 35.71
CA PHE A 504 -14.78 1.89 34.65
C PHE A 504 -13.69 2.86 35.14
N GLU A 505 -13.88 3.54 36.26
CA GLU A 505 -12.86 4.39 36.90
C GLU A 505 -11.84 3.57 37.70
N GLY A 506 -12.00 2.24 37.80
CA GLY A 506 -11.06 1.35 38.48
C GLY A 506 -10.99 1.52 40.00
N THR A 507 -11.99 2.15 40.62
CA THR A 507 -12.04 2.43 42.07
C THR A 507 -13.25 1.86 42.79
N SER A 508 -14.34 1.54 42.07
CA SER A 508 -15.58 1.05 42.66
C SER A 508 -15.74 -0.45 42.46
N ASP A 509 -16.04 -1.17 43.54
CA ASP A 509 -16.34 -2.61 43.52
C ASP A 509 -17.65 -2.90 42.76
N LYS A 510 -17.55 -3.77 41.75
CA LYS A 510 -18.64 -4.33 40.94
C LYS A 510 -18.38 -5.80 40.67
N GLY A 511 -17.91 -6.52 41.69
CA GLY A 511 -17.44 -7.89 41.58
C GLY A 511 -18.38 -8.83 40.84
N ASN A 512 -17.79 -9.75 40.09
CA ASN A 512 -18.50 -10.92 39.62
C ASN A 512 -18.67 -11.91 40.78
N THR A 513 -19.70 -12.76 40.75
CA THR A 513 -19.91 -13.73 41.85
C THR A 513 -18.94 -14.92 41.80
N GLY A 514 -18.34 -15.17 40.64
CA GLY A 514 -17.21 -16.08 40.47
C GLY A 514 -15.87 -15.38 40.66
N SER A 515 -14.86 -15.87 39.95
CA SER A 515 -13.53 -15.26 39.82
C SER A 515 -13.55 -14.15 38.77
N GLY A 516 -12.53 -13.29 38.80
CA GLY A 516 -12.34 -12.33 37.71
C GLY A 516 -12.03 -13.04 36.40
N VAL A 517 -11.00 -13.89 36.41
CA VAL A 517 -10.61 -14.72 35.28
C VAL A 517 -10.51 -16.17 35.74
N TYR A 518 -11.11 -17.11 34.99
CA TYR A 518 -10.95 -18.54 35.21
C TYR A 518 -10.50 -19.23 33.93
N ILE A 519 -9.31 -19.85 33.98
CA ILE A 519 -8.74 -20.68 32.92
C ILE A 519 -8.93 -22.15 33.32
N ASP A 520 -9.94 -22.81 32.78
CA ASP A 520 -10.30 -24.20 33.08
C ASP A 520 -9.88 -25.15 31.96
N ASP A 521 -9.12 -26.20 32.31
CA ASP A 521 -8.61 -27.23 31.39
C ASP A 521 -8.05 -26.69 30.05
N SER A 522 -7.42 -25.52 30.08
CA SER A 522 -7.00 -24.73 28.90
C SER A 522 -5.56 -24.24 29.08
N SER A 523 -4.68 -24.52 28.11
CA SER A 523 -3.23 -24.34 28.30
C SER A 523 -2.62 -23.29 27.36
N GLY A 524 -1.51 -22.68 27.76
CA GLY A 524 -0.77 -21.72 26.92
C GLY A 524 -1.52 -20.42 26.72
N ASN A 525 -2.04 -19.85 27.80
CA ASN A 525 -2.87 -18.64 27.80
C ASN A 525 -2.20 -17.52 28.62
N TYR A 526 -2.54 -16.27 28.31
CA TYR A 526 -1.93 -15.08 28.87
C TYR A 526 -2.98 -14.23 29.57
N VAL A 527 -2.71 -13.90 30.84
CA VAL A 527 -3.48 -12.92 31.61
C VAL A 527 -2.52 -11.79 31.95
N GLY A 528 -2.64 -10.69 31.22
CA GLY A 528 -1.75 -9.55 31.28
C GLY A 528 -0.69 -9.61 30.19
N THR A 529 0.53 -9.13 30.48
CA THR A 529 1.59 -9.04 29.46
C THR A 529 2.20 -10.39 29.11
N ASP A 530 2.67 -10.52 27.88
CA ASP A 530 3.45 -11.68 27.41
C ASP A 530 4.98 -11.44 27.46
N GLY A 531 5.43 -10.25 27.88
CA GLY A 531 6.84 -9.92 28.08
C GLY A 531 7.64 -9.74 26.78
N ASP A 532 6.99 -9.54 25.63
CA ASP A 532 7.68 -9.43 24.34
C ASP A 532 8.39 -8.08 24.11
N GLY A 533 8.17 -7.12 25.00
CA GLY A 533 8.74 -5.77 24.97
C GLY A 533 7.99 -4.79 24.07
N SER A 534 6.82 -5.17 23.56
CA SER A 534 6.00 -4.42 22.62
C SER A 534 4.54 -4.34 23.08
N GLY A 535 4.26 -3.38 23.97
CA GLY A 535 2.89 -3.10 24.40
C GLY A 535 2.57 -3.56 25.81
N ASP A 536 3.56 -4.08 26.54
CA ASP A 536 3.44 -4.60 27.91
C ASP A 536 2.63 -3.69 28.86
N ALA A 537 2.83 -2.37 28.76
CA ALA A 537 2.09 -1.41 29.55
C ALA A 537 0.57 -1.47 29.26
N ALA A 538 0.18 -1.58 27.99
CA ALA A 538 -1.22 -1.63 27.56
C ALA A 538 -1.93 -2.93 27.93
N GLU A 539 -1.17 -4.00 28.17
CA GLU A 539 -1.67 -5.35 28.43
C GLU A 539 -2.08 -5.57 29.90
N ARG A 540 -1.68 -4.68 30.82
CA ARG A 540 -1.99 -4.79 32.24
C ARG A 540 -3.49 -4.79 32.53
N ASN A 541 -3.99 -5.88 33.13
CA ASN A 541 -5.36 -5.93 33.65
C ASN A 541 -5.45 -5.37 35.08
N LEU A 542 -6.64 -4.88 35.42
CA LEU A 542 -7.08 -4.56 36.78
C LEU A 542 -8.19 -5.54 37.19
N ILE A 543 -7.94 -6.39 38.19
CA ILE A 543 -8.84 -7.48 38.57
C ILE A 543 -9.12 -7.40 40.07
N ALA A 544 -10.32 -6.98 40.47
CA ALA A 544 -10.65 -6.80 41.88
C ALA A 544 -12.15 -6.95 42.17
N GLY A 545 -12.54 -7.03 43.44
CA GLY A 545 -13.94 -7.10 43.88
C GLY A 545 -14.65 -8.44 43.65
N ASN A 546 -14.06 -9.38 42.90
CA ASN A 546 -14.68 -10.67 42.58
C ASN A 546 -14.89 -11.54 43.84
N SER A 547 -16.03 -12.24 43.92
CA SER A 547 -16.45 -12.94 45.15
C SER A 547 -15.70 -14.25 45.41
N ALA A 548 -15.17 -14.91 44.37
CA ALA A 548 -14.27 -16.05 44.50
C ALA A 548 -12.81 -15.59 44.40
N TYR A 549 -12.10 -15.94 43.34
CA TYR A 549 -10.66 -15.63 43.19
C TYR A 549 -10.44 -14.36 42.35
N GLY A 550 -9.27 -13.75 42.44
CA GLY A 550 -8.85 -12.79 41.41
C GLY A 550 -8.71 -13.51 40.07
N ILE A 551 -7.78 -14.46 40.02
CA ILE A 551 -7.54 -15.36 38.89
C ILE A 551 -7.51 -16.80 39.40
N ARG A 552 -8.16 -17.71 38.67
CA ARG A 552 -8.04 -19.16 38.87
C ARG A 552 -7.47 -19.79 37.61
N ALA A 553 -6.41 -20.60 37.73
CA ALA A 553 -5.89 -21.38 36.62
C ALA A 553 -5.83 -22.87 36.98
N SER A 554 -6.62 -23.64 36.24
CA SER A 554 -6.71 -25.10 36.28
C SER A 554 -6.19 -25.77 35.01
N GLY A 555 -5.80 -25.00 33.99
CA GLY A 555 -5.01 -25.46 32.85
C GLY A 555 -3.50 -25.18 33.00
N THR A 556 -2.67 -25.78 32.15
CA THR A 556 -1.19 -25.71 32.30
C THR A 556 -0.56 -24.58 31.49
N THR A 557 0.68 -24.17 31.80
CA THR A 557 1.41 -23.18 30.98
C THR A 557 0.68 -21.84 30.80
N THR A 558 -0.09 -21.41 31.79
CA THR A 558 -0.69 -20.07 31.80
C THR A 558 0.32 -19.06 32.33
N GLN A 559 0.50 -17.95 31.63
CA GLN A 559 1.29 -16.81 32.09
C GLN A 559 0.35 -15.76 32.69
N ILE A 560 0.64 -15.35 33.92
CA ILE A 560 -0.10 -14.34 34.65
C ILE A 560 0.90 -13.25 35.05
N SER A 561 0.95 -12.16 34.28
CA SER A 561 2.05 -11.19 34.37
C SER A 561 1.56 -9.76 34.19
N GLY A 562 2.17 -8.82 34.90
CA GLY A 562 1.90 -7.39 34.74
C GLY A 562 0.56 -6.90 35.32
N ASN A 563 -0.19 -7.69 36.09
CA ASN A 563 -1.55 -7.37 36.53
C ASN A 563 -1.63 -6.63 37.87
N PHE A 564 -2.69 -5.85 38.06
CA PHE A 564 -3.12 -5.34 39.37
C PHE A 564 -4.30 -6.17 39.89
N ILE A 565 -4.13 -6.84 41.03
CA ILE A 565 -5.08 -7.80 41.56
C ILE A 565 -5.42 -7.44 43.02
N GLY A 566 -6.71 -7.18 43.28
CA GLY A 566 -7.24 -6.82 44.61
C GLY A 566 -7.03 -5.36 45.05
N VAL A 567 -6.58 -4.50 44.13
CA VAL A 567 -6.32 -3.07 44.37
C VAL A 567 -7.08 -2.20 43.37
N THR A 568 -7.11 -0.88 43.58
CA THR A 568 -7.60 0.11 42.61
C THR A 568 -6.61 0.33 41.47
N TYR A 569 -7.00 1.10 40.45
CA TYR A 569 -6.13 1.46 39.31
C TYR A 569 -4.84 2.18 39.75
N GLU A 570 -4.83 2.87 40.90
CA GLU A 570 -3.63 3.47 41.46
C GLU A 570 -2.62 2.45 42.00
N GLY A 571 -3.08 1.25 42.36
CA GLY A 571 -2.28 0.21 43.01
C GLY A 571 -2.01 0.46 44.50
N SER A 572 -2.71 1.42 45.11
CA SER A 572 -2.48 1.85 46.51
C SER A 572 -3.71 1.77 47.42
N VAL A 573 -4.87 1.39 46.90
CA VAL A 573 -6.10 1.27 47.69
C VAL A 573 -6.69 -0.11 47.46
N ALA A 574 -7.18 -0.73 48.54
CA ALA A 574 -7.75 -2.07 48.52
C ALA A 574 -9.14 -2.09 47.84
N ILE A 575 -9.35 -3.09 46.97
CA ILE A 575 -10.68 -3.56 46.56
C ILE A 575 -10.67 -5.08 46.73
N SER A 576 -11.09 -5.55 47.90
CA SER A 576 -10.95 -6.94 48.30
C SER A 576 -11.74 -7.91 47.41
N SER A 577 -11.09 -8.97 46.94
CA SER A 577 -11.77 -10.17 46.44
C SER A 577 -12.06 -11.14 47.60
N GLY A 578 -13.11 -11.97 47.48
CA GLY A 578 -13.61 -12.82 48.57
C GLY A 578 -12.80 -14.09 48.87
N GLY A 579 -11.93 -14.52 47.96
CA GLY A 579 -11.05 -15.70 48.09
C GLY A 579 -9.57 -15.34 47.96
N ASP A 580 -8.76 -16.24 47.39
CA ASP A 580 -7.33 -15.99 47.09
C ASP A 580 -7.15 -15.05 45.90
N GLY A 581 -6.00 -14.38 45.81
CA GLY A 581 -5.68 -13.53 44.66
C GLY A 581 -5.48 -14.34 43.38
N ILE A 582 -4.55 -15.30 43.43
CA ILE A 582 -4.31 -16.26 42.36
C ILE A 582 -4.39 -17.68 42.92
N TYR A 583 -5.28 -18.50 42.36
CA TYR A 583 -5.45 -19.91 42.70
C TYR A 583 -4.94 -20.81 41.56
N ILE A 584 -4.05 -21.75 41.85
CA ILE A 584 -3.45 -22.69 40.89
C ILE A 584 -3.60 -24.13 41.40
N ASP A 585 -4.20 -25.01 40.59
CA ASP A 585 -4.24 -26.46 40.83
C ASP A 585 -3.66 -27.30 39.68
N SER A 586 -2.92 -26.65 38.78
CA SER A 586 -2.28 -27.21 37.59
C SER A 586 -0.78 -26.90 37.51
N SER A 587 -0.10 -27.44 36.49
CA SER A 587 1.36 -27.38 36.36
C SER A 587 1.87 -26.34 35.35
N TYR A 588 3.16 -26.00 35.47
CA TYR A 588 3.91 -25.16 34.53
C TYR A 588 3.39 -23.73 34.34
N ASN A 589 2.59 -23.21 35.26
CA ASN A 589 2.14 -21.82 35.19
C ASN A 589 3.21 -20.86 35.69
N ILE A 590 3.18 -19.64 35.15
CA ILE A 590 4.12 -18.57 35.49
C ILE A 590 3.32 -17.42 36.09
N ILE A 591 3.70 -17.01 37.29
CA ILE A 591 3.12 -15.88 38.00
C ILE A 591 4.22 -14.83 38.15
N GLY A 592 4.10 -13.76 37.37
CA GLY A 592 5.09 -12.71 37.24
C GLY A 592 6.06 -13.00 36.11
N THR A 593 7.37 -12.93 36.36
CA THR A 593 8.39 -13.12 35.32
C THR A 593 8.75 -14.58 35.05
N ASP A 594 9.03 -14.92 33.80
CA ASP A 594 9.50 -16.25 33.38
C ASP A 594 11.02 -16.45 33.55
N ASN A 595 11.78 -15.38 33.80
CA ASN A 595 13.24 -15.35 33.93
C ASN A 595 14.00 -15.78 32.65
N ASP A 596 13.43 -15.54 31.47
CA ASP A 596 14.10 -15.82 30.21
C ASP A 596 15.22 -14.79 29.87
N GLY A 597 15.30 -13.71 30.65
CA GLY A 597 16.25 -12.61 30.48
C GLY A 597 15.79 -11.55 29.48
N GLY A 598 14.51 -11.60 29.10
CA GLY A 598 13.74 -10.60 28.38
C GLY A 598 13.34 -9.43 29.28
N VAL A 599 12.23 -8.77 28.98
CA VAL A 599 11.80 -7.52 29.64
C VAL A 599 11.18 -7.80 31.03
N ASP A 600 11.87 -8.57 31.88
CA ASP A 600 11.39 -9.08 33.19
C ASP A 600 10.85 -7.97 34.12
N SER A 601 11.30 -6.72 33.93
CA SER A 601 10.88 -5.56 34.72
C SER A 601 9.41 -5.14 34.54
N THR A 602 8.70 -5.61 33.51
CA THR A 602 7.28 -5.27 33.26
C THR A 602 6.30 -6.38 33.68
N GLU A 603 6.82 -7.56 34.01
CA GLU A 603 6.01 -8.77 34.15
C GLU A 603 5.46 -9.00 35.56
N GLY A 604 5.89 -8.24 36.57
CA GLY A 604 5.44 -8.44 37.95
C GLY A 604 3.94 -8.21 38.16
N ASN A 605 3.31 -8.92 39.11
CA ASN A 605 1.93 -8.63 39.52
C ASN A 605 1.88 -7.91 40.88
N ILE A 606 0.88 -7.05 41.10
CA ILE A 606 0.47 -6.60 42.43
C ILE A 606 -0.70 -7.47 42.89
N ILE A 607 -0.56 -8.18 44.01
CA ILE A 607 -1.53 -9.17 44.52
C ILE A 607 -1.77 -8.92 46.01
N SER A 608 -2.84 -8.20 46.31
CA SER A 608 -3.02 -7.59 47.64
C SER A 608 -4.48 -7.53 48.05
N SER A 609 -4.72 -7.43 49.36
CA SER A 609 -6.04 -7.22 49.96
C SER A 609 -7.08 -8.31 49.66
N HIS A 610 -6.64 -9.54 49.39
CA HIS A 610 -7.54 -10.69 49.27
C HIS A 610 -7.96 -11.21 50.64
N VAL A 611 -9.21 -11.67 50.80
CA VAL A 611 -9.65 -12.32 52.05
C VAL A 611 -8.86 -13.61 52.31
N GLY A 612 -8.49 -14.32 51.25
CA GLY A 612 -7.63 -15.50 51.28
C GLY A 612 -6.14 -15.18 51.29
N SER A 613 -5.36 -16.05 50.65
CA SER A 613 -3.93 -15.85 50.41
C SER A 613 -3.70 -15.00 49.16
N GLY A 614 -2.52 -14.41 49.01
CA GLY A 614 -2.13 -13.75 47.76
C GLY A 614 -2.08 -14.76 46.61
N ILE A 615 -1.20 -15.75 46.72
CA ILE A 615 -1.07 -16.86 45.75
C ILE A 615 -1.25 -18.19 46.48
N TYR A 616 -2.13 -19.05 45.96
CA TYR A 616 -2.36 -20.40 46.48
C TYR A 616 -2.12 -21.47 45.40
N ILE A 617 -1.13 -22.33 45.61
CA ILE A 617 -0.81 -23.50 44.77
C ILE A 617 -1.19 -24.78 45.53
N THR A 618 -2.04 -25.63 44.95
CA THR A 618 -2.55 -26.81 45.65
C THR A 618 -2.76 -28.04 44.76
N GLY A 619 -2.53 -29.22 45.35
CA GLY A 619 -2.85 -30.50 44.73
C GLY A 619 -1.63 -31.14 44.05
N ALA A 620 -1.67 -32.47 43.92
CA ALA A 620 -0.56 -33.24 43.36
C ALA A 620 -0.30 -32.97 41.86
N ALA A 621 -1.24 -32.35 41.16
CA ALA A 621 -1.06 -31.91 39.78
C ALA A 621 -0.32 -30.57 39.68
N ALA A 622 -0.29 -29.78 40.76
CA ALA A 622 0.29 -28.44 40.76
C ALA A 622 1.81 -28.48 40.93
N THR A 623 2.49 -28.71 39.80
CA THR A 623 3.93 -28.94 39.74
C THR A 623 4.64 -28.02 38.78
N ALA A 624 5.93 -27.75 39.02
CA ALA A 624 6.76 -26.95 38.11
C ALA A 624 6.21 -25.55 37.80
N ASN A 625 5.43 -24.95 38.71
CA ASN A 625 4.99 -23.56 38.60
C ASN A 625 6.08 -22.61 39.08
N THR A 626 6.12 -21.39 38.54
CA THR A 626 7.09 -20.34 38.90
C THR A 626 6.35 -19.12 39.44
N ILE A 627 6.83 -18.59 40.58
CA ILE A 627 6.39 -17.30 41.14
C ILE A 627 7.61 -16.39 41.24
N ALA A 628 7.72 -15.33 40.43
CA ALA A 628 8.87 -14.42 40.44
C ALA A 628 8.45 -12.96 40.14
N GLY A 629 9.18 -11.98 40.68
CA GLY A 629 8.95 -10.55 40.39
C GLY A 629 7.66 -9.93 40.95
N ASN A 630 6.92 -10.59 41.86
CA ASN A 630 5.60 -10.13 42.31
C ASN A 630 5.63 -9.27 43.58
N TYR A 631 4.64 -8.37 43.70
CA TYR A 631 4.37 -7.52 44.86
C TYR A 631 3.14 -8.10 45.59
N ILE A 632 3.34 -8.76 46.73
CA ILE A 632 2.31 -9.58 47.41
C ILE A 632 2.04 -9.06 48.83
N GLY A 633 0.83 -8.56 49.05
CA GLY A 633 0.41 -7.92 50.30
C GLY A 633 0.96 -6.50 50.49
N VAL A 634 1.49 -5.92 49.41
CA VAL A 634 1.98 -4.54 49.35
C VAL A 634 1.33 -3.76 48.20
N GLY A 635 1.34 -2.44 48.26
CA GLY A 635 0.95 -1.57 47.15
C GLY A 635 2.03 -1.44 46.07
N PHE A 636 1.75 -0.63 45.05
CA PHE A 636 2.62 -0.44 43.88
C PHE A 636 4.03 0.10 44.19
N ASP A 637 4.21 0.71 45.36
CA ASP A 637 5.50 1.20 45.85
C ASP A 637 6.35 0.10 46.51
N GLY A 638 5.81 -1.11 46.64
CA GLY A 638 6.45 -2.27 47.28
C GLY A 638 6.53 -2.17 48.81
N SER A 639 5.89 -1.17 49.44
CA SER A 639 6.06 -0.90 50.88
C SER A 639 4.76 -0.57 51.62
N LEU A 640 3.74 -0.09 50.90
CA LEU A 640 2.43 0.20 51.46
C LEU A 640 1.74 -1.08 51.89
N ASP A 641 1.30 -1.16 53.15
CA ASP A 641 0.58 -2.31 53.69
C ASP A 641 -0.80 -2.45 53.02
N LEU A 642 -0.94 -3.50 52.22
CA LEU A 642 -2.21 -3.96 51.64
C LEU A 642 -2.31 -5.49 51.80
N GLY A 643 -1.93 -5.99 52.97
CA GLY A 643 -1.79 -7.42 53.25
C GLY A 643 -2.99 -8.28 52.85
N ASN A 644 -2.72 -9.51 52.40
CA ASN A 644 -3.77 -10.52 52.23
C ASN A 644 -4.17 -11.12 53.60
N GLY A 645 -5.42 -11.58 53.71
CA GLY A 645 -6.02 -12.05 54.96
C GLY A 645 -5.40 -13.34 55.52
N LEU A 646 -4.85 -14.19 54.65
CA LEU A 646 -4.16 -15.43 55.04
C LEU A 646 -2.66 -15.36 54.74
N HIS A 647 -2.15 -16.13 53.79
CA HIS A 647 -0.73 -16.21 53.49
C HIS A 647 -0.36 -15.30 52.31
N GLY A 648 0.90 -14.88 52.21
CA GLY A 648 1.37 -14.25 50.97
C GLY A 648 1.40 -15.27 49.82
N ILE A 649 2.17 -16.34 50.02
CA ILE A 649 2.24 -17.49 49.13
C ILE A 649 1.96 -18.74 49.95
N TRP A 650 1.01 -19.57 49.51
CA TRP A 650 0.65 -20.84 50.14
C TRP A 650 0.80 -21.99 49.15
N ILE A 651 1.58 -23.02 49.51
CA ILE A 651 1.76 -24.24 48.70
C ILE A 651 1.34 -25.45 49.56
N LEU A 652 0.36 -26.24 49.11
CA LEU A 652 -0.27 -27.31 49.91
C LEU A 652 -0.59 -28.57 49.08
N ASN A 653 -1.01 -29.63 49.77
CA ASN A 653 -1.67 -30.81 49.20
C ASN A 653 -0.85 -31.55 48.13
N ALA A 654 0.45 -31.76 48.42
CA ALA A 654 1.40 -32.45 47.56
C ALA A 654 1.76 -31.73 46.25
N ALA A 655 1.55 -30.41 46.17
CA ALA A 655 2.15 -29.58 45.12
C ALA A 655 3.68 -29.61 45.23
N ASN A 656 4.36 -30.18 44.23
CA ASN A 656 5.81 -30.42 44.23
C ASN A 656 6.54 -29.66 43.11
N ASP A 657 7.86 -29.48 43.25
CA ASP A 657 8.74 -28.91 42.22
C ASP A 657 8.36 -27.49 41.75
N ASN A 658 7.74 -26.69 42.62
CA ASN A 658 7.41 -25.29 42.33
C ASN A 658 8.57 -24.36 42.73
N THR A 659 8.78 -23.29 41.96
CA THR A 659 9.86 -22.32 42.13
C THR A 659 9.32 -21.00 42.67
N ILE A 660 9.97 -20.44 43.70
CA ILE A 660 9.67 -19.10 44.23
C ILE A 660 10.93 -18.24 44.14
N GLY A 661 10.85 -17.18 43.34
CA GLY A 661 11.94 -16.26 43.01
C GLY A 661 12.73 -16.71 41.78
N GLY A 662 13.53 -15.79 41.24
CA GLY A 662 14.42 -16.06 40.11
C GLY A 662 15.89 -15.77 40.39
N ILE A 663 16.70 -15.76 39.33
CA ILE A 663 18.18 -15.63 39.41
C ILE A 663 18.71 -14.21 39.14
N ALA A 664 17.86 -13.28 38.70
CA ALA A 664 18.21 -11.88 38.42
C ALA A 664 17.58 -10.92 39.45
N SER A 665 18.04 -9.67 39.52
CA SER A 665 17.65 -8.72 40.58
C SER A 665 16.24 -8.15 40.43
N ASP A 666 15.73 -8.14 39.21
CA ASP A 666 14.38 -7.75 38.78
C ASP A 666 13.34 -8.86 39.00
N THR A 667 13.75 -10.06 39.39
CA THR A 667 12.85 -11.22 39.53
C THR A 667 12.51 -11.54 40.99
N VAL A 668 12.75 -10.58 41.88
CA VAL A 668 12.52 -10.69 43.34
C VAL A 668 11.03 -10.51 43.66
N ASN A 669 10.45 -11.46 44.39
CA ASN A 669 9.13 -11.27 45.00
C ASN A 669 9.24 -10.41 46.28
N ILE A 670 8.44 -9.37 46.39
CA ILE A 670 8.22 -8.58 47.61
C ILE A 670 6.99 -9.13 48.31
N VAL A 671 7.16 -9.82 49.44
CA VAL A 671 6.06 -10.45 50.18
C VAL A 671 6.03 -9.92 51.61
N ALA A 672 5.02 -9.13 51.96
CA ALA A 672 4.90 -8.51 53.27
C ALA A 672 3.44 -8.33 53.72
N HIS A 673 3.24 -8.07 55.01
CA HIS A 673 1.96 -7.71 55.63
C HIS A 673 0.80 -8.72 55.58
N ASN A 674 1.02 -9.92 55.04
CA ASN A 674 0.01 -10.97 54.96
C ASN A 674 -0.26 -11.64 56.33
N GLY A 675 -1.50 -12.07 56.56
CA GLY A 675 -1.93 -12.83 57.75
C GLY A 675 -2.58 -11.98 58.85
N ASN A 676 -2.94 -10.75 58.51
CA ASN A 676 -3.73 -9.89 59.37
C ASN A 676 -5.21 -10.28 59.29
N ALA A 677 -5.59 -11.27 60.12
CA ALA A 677 -6.97 -11.49 60.53
C ALA A 677 -7.30 -10.67 61.79
#